data_AF-A0A1F9NH51-F1
#
_entry.id   AF-A0A1F9NH51-F1
#
_cell.length_a   1.000
_cell.length_b   1.000
_cell.length_c   1.000
_cell.angle_alpha   90.00
_cell.angle_beta   90.00
_cell.angle_gamma   90.00
#
_symmetry.space_group_name_H-M   'P 1'
#
loop_
_entity.id
_entity.type
_entity.pdbx_description
1 polymer ?
#
loop_
_entity_poly.entity_id
_entity_poly.type
_entity_poly.pdbx_seq_one_letter_code
_entity_poly.pdbx_strand_id
1 'polypeptide(L)'
;MIRKIQGILTALWYRLTSPPYRLLKKSTLFDSDYYLDRNPDVAALGMDPLVHYLTRGFAENRSPGPLFDNRYYLHQMNELSETIENPLLHFLNHGREGLRPNLLVDPVHYVFHTPEFAESQLDPLFYFLQKGGKSDGFDSPSPYFDPQFYCRKYPDAAPHAHDPVAAYRHFFQIGLTEMRQPSAFFDTGWYLDKAPILHEQGLDPLSHYHLFGIKEGKSPSPLFDPEFYAKTSNADGEQDLFTHYLRREQAADNRPCAWFDPAFYRQKYLAGSRQDSPLKHYLERGVYEEAYPNREVAELAVTPRISVVVPVYNVAPAYLNNCIRSVLYQSYPHWELCLVDDCSTDTEIRPLLRQWADLDGRIKVAFLPKNGGISAATNAAAALATGKYLAFLDNDDELAPDALFTFVRAMDSRGGDLLYSDEDLIGADGTRFSVFRKPGFNRELLLCHNYVTHCVVAEKALFDSVGGCDSEMNGAQDHDLFLKLAEQAERVTHVPEILYHWRASESSTSINHSQKEYADEAGSKSVAGALARLGIGGNVQNTELKFFYRARRFLPQDPTVTVLVYWQRAMDEFKPWLTRLMASAGATIDQLVVAVGSPSWVETVRRAGAENGVETDCLAVPEDSGPAAAYNSAVDCIRGEFVALVDCLIETPGDGWLAALLEYGGQEEVGLVGGRVDYPPVPLEVTPIPDCSVTSPSYYARFLANCSVLMNGLHCPQEVRSVTGEFCLIRTAVLREAGGFNAEDYPSLLFVQDLAFRLNRQGKVHIYTPYCSLTLTAQPDSREPHIFVQEKARFQRQWFDLLNQGDPFYNTGLLTDRRLSLTAFQAWLTGSSSPHIST
;
A
#
# COMPACT_ATOMS: atom_id res chain seq x y z
N MET A 1 -56.16 -35.64 -17.90
CA MET A 1 -57.48 -35.46 -17.25
C MET A 1 -57.53 -36.08 -15.85
N ILE A 2 -57.22 -37.38 -15.69
CA ILE A 2 -57.24 -38.11 -14.40
C ILE A 2 -56.35 -37.47 -13.33
N ARG A 3 -55.11 -37.09 -13.67
CA ARG A 3 -54.17 -36.44 -12.73
C ARG A 3 -54.67 -35.09 -12.17
N LYS A 4 -55.35 -34.28 -12.99
CA LYS A 4 -55.95 -33.00 -12.55
C LYS A 4 -57.12 -33.24 -11.57
N ILE A 5 -57.94 -34.26 -11.80
CA ILE A 5 -59.04 -34.62 -10.89
C ILE A 5 -58.49 -35.13 -9.56
N GLN A 6 -57.42 -35.94 -9.59
CA GLN A 6 -56.69 -36.35 -8.39
C GLN A 6 -56.13 -35.16 -7.61
N GLY A 7 -55.46 -34.22 -8.27
CA GLY A 7 -54.94 -33.01 -7.64
C GLY A 7 -56.02 -32.19 -6.92
N ILE A 8 -57.19 -32.02 -7.55
CA ILE A 8 -58.34 -31.30 -6.97
C ILE A 8 -58.89 -32.03 -5.74
N LEU A 9 -59.03 -33.36 -5.79
CA LEU A 9 -59.52 -34.16 -4.66
C LEU A 9 -58.52 -34.15 -3.48
N THR A 10 -57.23 -34.24 -3.76
CA THR A 10 -56.17 -34.14 -2.74
C THR A 10 -56.16 -32.75 -2.09
N ALA A 11 -56.27 -31.68 -2.87
CA ALA A 11 -56.36 -30.31 -2.35
C ALA A 11 -57.60 -30.12 -1.46
N LEU A 12 -58.76 -30.65 -1.88
CA LEU A 12 -59.99 -30.58 -1.11
C LEU A 12 -59.88 -31.32 0.22
N TRP A 13 -59.24 -32.50 0.22
CA TRP A 13 -58.97 -33.27 1.43
C TRP A 13 -58.07 -32.48 2.40
N TYR A 14 -56.91 -32.00 1.95
CA TYR A 14 -56.00 -31.19 2.78
C TYR A 14 -56.68 -29.94 3.35
N ARG A 15 -57.53 -29.26 2.56
CA ARG A 15 -58.29 -28.08 3.02
C ARG A 15 -59.22 -28.39 4.20
N LEU A 16 -59.80 -29.58 4.24
CA LEU A 16 -60.72 -30.02 5.29
C LEU A 16 -59.99 -30.64 6.49
N THR A 17 -58.87 -31.33 6.28
CA THR A 17 -58.23 -32.16 7.31
C THR A 17 -56.93 -31.58 7.89
N SER A 18 -56.22 -30.70 7.17
CA SER A 18 -54.89 -30.22 7.57
C SER A 18 -54.93 -28.80 8.17
N PRO A 19 -54.69 -28.64 9.49
CA PRO A 19 -54.49 -27.33 10.09
C PRO A 19 -53.35 -26.51 9.44
N PRO A 20 -52.17 -27.10 9.13
CA PRO A 20 -51.10 -26.41 8.40
C PRO A 20 -51.53 -25.83 7.04
N TYR A 21 -52.29 -26.60 6.24
CA TYR A 21 -52.80 -26.11 4.95
C TYR A 21 -53.68 -24.87 5.12
N ARG A 22 -54.57 -24.88 6.12
CA ARG A 22 -55.44 -23.73 6.40
C ARG A 22 -54.67 -22.51 6.92
N LEU A 23 -53.58 -22.73 7.66
CA LEU A 23 -52.72 -21.66 8.15
C LEU A 23 -51.97 -20.98 6.99
N LEU A 24 -51.27 -21.75 6.15
CA LEU A 24 -50.55 -21.22 4.99
C LEU A 24 -51.49 -20.54 4.00
N LYS A 25 -52.67 -21.12 3.74
CA LYS A 25 -53.64 -20.54 2.81
C LYS A 25 -54.20 -19.19 3.28
N LYS A 26 -54.21 -18.94 4.59
CA LYS A 26 -54.60 -17.64 5.17
C LYS A 26 -53.42 -16.66 5.23
N SER A 27 -52.19 -17.16 5.15
CA SER A 27 -50.98 -16.35 5.15
C SER A 27 -50.82 -15.63 3.81
N THR A 28 -50.38 -14.37 3.85
CA THR A 28 -49.96 -13.61 2.66
C THR A 28 -48.57 -14.00 2.16
N LEU A 29 -47.88 -14.92 2.84
CA LEU A 29 -46.51 -15.34 2.55
C LEU A 29 -46.42 -16.52 1.56
N PHE A 30 -47.52 -17.23 1.30
CA PHE A 30 -47.60 -18.25 0.25
C PHE A 30 -48.26 -17.68 -1.00
N ASP A 31 -47.52 -17.57 -2.09
CA ASP A 31 -47.99 -17.03 -3.37
C ASP A 31 -48.05 -18.17 -4.40
N SER A 32 -49.26 -18.57 -4.76
CA SER A 32 -49.48 -19.73 -5.65
C SER A 32 -48.98 -19.47 -7.07
N ASP A 33 -49.11 -18.24 -7.56
CA ASP A 33 -48.72 -17.89 -8.93
C ASP A 33 -47.20 -17.83 -9.00
N TYR A 34 -46.55 -17.18 -8.04
CA TYR A 34 -45.09 -17.19 -7.88
C TYR A 34 -44.54 -18.62 -7.78
N TYR A 35 -45.17 -19.46 -6.95
CA TYR A 35 -44.69 -20.82 -6.72
C TYR A 35 -44.77 -21.67 -7.98
N LEU A 36 -45.85 -21.55 -8.77
CA LEU A 36 -45.99 -22.31 -10.01
C LEU A 36 -45.07 -21.80 -11.13
N ASP A 37 -44.86 -20.49 -11.20
CA ASP A 37 -43.93 -19.86 -12.15
C ASP A 37 -42.49 -20.33 -11.94
N ARG A 38 -42.02 -20.34 -10.68
CA ARG A 38 -40.67 -20.82 -10.31
C ARG A 38 -40.52 -22.33 -10.31
N ASN A 39 -41.63 -23.08 -10.36
CA ASN A 39 -41.64 -24.54 -10.31
C ASN A 39 -42.47 -25.12 -11.47
N PRO A 40 -41.96 -25.03 -12.73
CA PRO A 40 -42.69 -25.50 -13.91
C PRO A 40 -43.04 -26.98 -13.87
N ASP A 41 -42.26 -27.79 -13.15
CA ASP A 41 -42.51 -29.21 -12.91
C ASP A 41 -43.80 -29.44 -12.10
N VAL A 42 -44.04 -28.62 -11.07
CA VAL A 42 -45.27 -28.65 -10.26
C VAL A 42 -46.47 -28.20 -11.10
N ALA A 43 -46.28 -27.15 -11.90
CA ALA A 43 -47.30 -26.63 -12.82
C ALA A 43 -47.69 -27.66 -13.88
N ALA A 44 -46.72 -28.33 -14.50
CA ALA A 44 -46.94 -29.36 -15.52
C ALA A 44 -47.70 -30.58 -14.96
N LEU A 45 -47.48 -30.91 -13.69
CA LEU A 45 -48.17 -32.00 -13.00
C LEU A 45 -49.58 -31.64 -12.53
N GLY A 46 -49.95 -30.35 -12.54
CA GLY A 46 -51.26 -29.86 -12.11
C GLY A 46 -51.56 -30.14 -10.63
N MET A 47 -50.52 -30.21 -9.81
CA MET A 47 -50.63 -30.38 -8.36
C MET A 47 -51.04 -29.05 -7.71
N ASP A 48 -51.73 -29.12 -6.57
CA ASP A 48 -51.95 -27.93 -5.75
C ASP A 48 -50.59 -27.47 -5.19
N PRO A 49 -50.16 -26.22 -5.47
CA PRO A 49 -48.82 -25.74 -5.11
C PRO A 49 -48.61 -25.73 -3.60
N LEU A 50 -49.66 -25.48 -2.81
CA LEU A 50 -49.58 -25.41 -1.35
C LEU A 50 -49.45 -26.82 -0.74
N VAL A 51 -50.16 -27.81 -1.30
CA VAL A 51 -49.94 -29.22 -0.95
C VAL A 51 -48.52 -29.66 -1.32
N HIS A 52 -48.03 -29.27 -2.50
CA HIS A 52 -46.66 -29.59 -2.93
C HIS A 52 -45.64 -29.01 -1.96
N TYR A 53 -45.75 -27.72 -1.63
CA TYR A 53 -44.83 -27.07 -0.71
C TYR A 53 -44.82 -27.74 0.67
N LEU A 54 -45.99 -28.04 1.25
CA LEU A 54 -46.11 -28.68 2.56
C LEU A 54 -45.53 -30.10 2.63
N THR A 55 -45.50 -30.82 1.51
CA THR A 55 -45.10 -32.23 1.49
C THR A 55 -43.69 -32.47 0.99
N ARG A 56 -43.20 -31.63 0.08
CA ARG A 56 -41.89 -31.78 -0.58
C ARG A 56 -41.15 -30.48 -0.76
N GLY A 57 -41.85 -29.44 -1.19
CA GLY A 57 -41.21 -28.22 -1.65
C GLY A 57 -40.35 -27.52 -0.60
N PHE A 58 -40.75 -27.53 0.67
CA PHE A 58 -39.94 -26.95 1.74
C PHE A 58 -38.62 -27.70 1.97
N ALA A 59 -38.63 -29.03 1.87
CA ALA A 59 -37.45 -29.88 2.02
C ALA A 59 -36.52 -29.81 0.79
N GLU A 60 -37.10 -29.50 -0.37
CA GLU A 60 -36.37 -29.22 -1.62
C GLU A 60 -35.87 -27.76 -1.70
N ASN A 61 -35.95 -26.99 -0.61
CA ASN A 61 -35.54 -25.59 -0.53
C ASN A 61 -36.28 -24.62 -1.48
N ARG A 62 -37.50 -24.95 -1.91
CA ARG A 62 -38.31 -24.08 -2.79
C ARG A 62 -38.98 -22.98 -1.98
N SER A 63 -38.78 -21.72 -2.32
CA SER A 63 -39.41 -20.58 -1.62
C SER A 63 -40.92 -20.49 -1.89
N PRO A 64 -41.76 -20.36 -0.85
CA PRO A 64 -43.23 -20.33 -0.99
C PRO A 64 -43.79 -19.03 -1.57
N GLY A 65 -43.01 -17.96 -1.63
CA GLY A 65 -43.41 -16.65 -2.14
C GLY A 65 -42.25 -15.65 -2.12
N PRO A 66 -42.42 -14.44 -2.71
CA PRO A 66 -41.37 -13.41 -2.70
C PRO A 66 -41.10 -12.86 -1.29
N LEU A 67 -42.07 -12.95 -0.38
CA LEU A 67 -41.95 -12.48 1.01
C LEU A 67 -41.45 -13.56 1.97
N PHE A 68 -41.00 -14.72 1.48
CA PHE A 68 -40.41 -15.74 2.34
C PHE A 68 -39.37 -16.58 1.57
N ASP A 69 -38.10 -16.44 1.92
CA ASP A 69 -37.01 -17.21 1.34
C ASP A 69 -36.68 -18.41 2.24
N ASN A 70 -36.96 -19.60 1.73
CA ASN A 70 -36.82 -20.85 2.48
C ASN A 70 -35.36 -21.17 2.83
N ARG A 71 -34.43 -20.90 1.90
CA ARG A 71 -33.00 -21.19 2.09
C ARG A 71 -32.39 -20.20 3.07
N TYR A 72 -32.73 -18.93 2.91
CA TYR A 72 -32.30 -17.85 3.80
C TYR A 72 -32.76 -18.05 5.23
N TYR A 73 -34.03 -18.44 5.42
CA TYR A 73 -34.58 -18.70 6.76
C TYR A 73 -33.90 -19.90 7.44
N LEU A 74 -33.75 -21.02 6.71
CA LEU A 74 -33.10 -22.23 7.22
C LEU A 74 -31.64 -21.99 7.63
N HIS A 75 -30.89 -21.20 6.85
CA HIS A 75 -29.49 -20.92 7.17
C HIS A 75 -29.33 -20.14 8.49
N GLN A 76 -30.27 -19.25 8.81
CA GLN A 76 -30.25 -18.49 10.05
C GLN A 76 -30.55 -19.35 11.28
N MET A 77 -31.36 -20.42 11.12
CA MET A 77 -31.72 -21.28 12.24
C MET A 77 -30.51 -22.03 12.82
N ASN A 78 -29.41 -22.21 12.06
CA ASN A 78 -28.14 -22.86 12.44
C ASN A 78 -28.25 -24.19 13.24
N GLU A 79 -29.45 -24.75 13.36
CA GLU A 79 -29.81 -25.99 14.03
C GLU A 79 -30.11 -27.04 12.96
N LEU A 80 -29.16 -27.95 12.79
CA LEU A 80 -29.42 -29.28 12.24
C LEU A 80 -30.27 -30.07 13.26
N SER A 81 -31.53 -29.69 13.46
CA SER A 81 -32.47 -30.61 14.11
C SER A 81 -32.80 -31.71 13.09
N GLU A 82 -32.70 -32.97 13.49
CA GLU A 82 -32.99 -34.14 12.64
C GLU A 82 -34.47 -34.20 12.20
N THR A 83 -35.28 -33.21 12.61
CA THR A 83 -36.67 -33.00 12.20
C THR A 83 -36.81 -31.59 11.63
N ILE A 84 -36.47 -31.38 10.35
CA ILE A 84 -36.69 -30.11 9.65
C ILE A 84 -38.20 -29.80 9.68
N GLU A 85 -38.63 -28.99 10.64
CA GLU A 85 -39.98 -28.41 10.63
C GLU A 85 -40.09 -27.50 9.38
N ASN A 86 -41.27 -27.48 8.75
CA ASN A 86 -41.49 -26.63 7.59
C ASN A 86 -41.18 -25.16 7.96
N PRO A 87 -40.22 -24.48 7.28
CA PRO A 87 -39.71 -23.17 7.70
C PRO A 87 -40.79 -22.09 7.77
N LEU A 88 -41.73 -22.10 6.81
CA LEU A 88 -42.85 -21.15 6.82
C LEU A 88 -43.83 -21.44 7.97
N LEU A 89 -44.09 -22.71 8.30
CA LEU A 89 -44.89 -23.04 9.48
C LEU A 89 -44.18 -22.65 10.77
N HIS A 90 -42.89 -22.92 10.86
CA HIS A 90 -42.08 -22.52 12.01
C HIS A 90 -42.16 -21.00 12.21
N PHE A 91 -41.96 -20.20 11.14
CA PHE A 91 -42.10 -18.74 11.20
C PHE A 91 -43.50 -18.30 11.63
N LEU A 92 -44.56 -18.88 11.07
CA LEU A 92 -45.95 -18.51 11.40
C LEU A 92 -46.37 -18.90 12.82
N ASN A 93 -45.82 -19.98 13.37
CA ASN A 93 -46.18 -20.50 14.69
C ASN A 93 -45.33 -19.89 15.81
N HIS A 94 -44.03 -19.76 15.59
CA HIS A 94 -43.07 -19.39 16.63
C HIS A 94 -42.62 -17.93 16.51
N GLY A 95 -42.57 -17.39 15.29
CA GLY A 95 -42.48 -15.97 14.94
C GLY A 95 -41.41 -15.10 15.63
N ARG A 96 -40.53 -15.63 16.48
CA ARG A 96 -39.78 -14.79 17.42
C ARG A 96 -38.49 -15.47 17.83
N GLU A 97 -37.38 -14.93 17.32
CA GLU A 97 -36.08 -14.69 18.00
C GLU A 97 -35.06 -14.26 16.94
N GLY A 98 -35.27 -13.08 16.32
CA GLY A 98 -34.27 -12.47 15.42
C GLY A 98 -34.16 -13.07 14.00
N LEU A 99 -34.84 -14.18 13.70
CA LEU A 99 -34.84 -14.80 12.36
C LEU A 99 -35.63 -13.98 11.34
N ARG A 100 -35.06 -13.81 10.13
CA ARG A 100 -35.60 -12.98 9.06
C ARG A 100 -36.27 -13.84 7.98
N PRO A 101 -37.56 -13.62 7.63
CA PRO A 101 -38.25 -14.38 6.59
C PRO A 101 -37.76 -14.04 5.18
N ASN A 102 -37.24 -12.83 4.95
CA ASN A 102 -36.77 -12.33 3.66
C ASN A 102 -35.86 -11.11 3.87
N LEU A 103 -35.39 -10.50 2.79
CA LEU A 103 -34.50 -9.33 2.77
C LEU A 103 -35.24 -7.97 2.73
N LEU A 104 -36.56 -7.96 2.50
CA LEU A 104 -37.39 -6.76 2.48
C LEU A 104 -37.48 -6.11 3.86
N VAL A 105 -37.65 -6.92 4.91
CA VAL A 105 -37.82 -6.39 6.27
C VAL A 105 -36.71 -6.94 7.16
N ASP A 106 -35.84 -6.04 7.62
CA ASP A 106 -34.93 -6.30 8.72
C ASP A 106 -35.65 -5.91 10.03
N PRO A 107 -36.04 -6.88 10.89
CA PRO A 107 -36.77 -6.62 12.13
C PRO A 107 -36.12 -5.56 13.01
N VAL A 108 -34.79 -5.62 13.12
CA VAL A 108 -34.03 -4.75 14.03
C VAL A 108 -33.96 -3.34 13.47
N HIS A 109 -33.68 -3.19 12.17
CA HIS A 109 -33.69 -1.90 11.48
C HIS A 109 -35.08 -1.27 11.48
N TYR A 110 -36.12 -2.04 11.15
CA TYR A 110 -37.49 -1.55 11.02
C TYR A 110 -38.04 -1.07 12.37
N VAL A 111 -37.84 -1.84 13.44
CA VAL A 111 -38.25 -1.46 14.80
C VAL A 111 -37.55 -0.17 15.25
N PHE A 112 -36.26 -0.03 14.92
CA PHE A 112 -35.50 1.16 15.29
C PHE A 112 -36.01 2.44 14.60
N HIS A 113 -36.34 2.35 13.31
CA HIS A 113 -36.83 3.49 12.52
C HIS A 113 -38.35 3.70 12.62
N THR A 114 -39.09 2.76 13.20
CA THR A 114 -40.55 2.84 13.37
C THR A 114 -40.94 2.84 14.85
N PRO A 115 -40.81 3.96 15.58
CA PRO A 115 -41.16 4.03 17.01
C PRO A 115 -42.59 3.58 17.32
N GLU A 116 -43.53 3.81 16.38
CA GLU A 116 -44.94 3.39 16.50
C GLU A 116 -45.14 1.87 16.52
N PHE A 117 -44.12 1.08 16.16
CA PHE A 117 -44.19 -0.37 16.16
C PHE A 117 -44.29 -0.96 17.57
N ALA A 118 -43.71 -0.28 18.58
CA ALA A 118 -43.55 -0.79 19.94
C ALA A 118 -44.87 -1.25 20.60
N GLU A 119 -46.01 -0.72 20.15
CA GLU A 119 -47.33 -1.04 20.69
C GLU A 119 -48.09 -2.15 19.95
N SER A 120 -47.57 -2.63 18.81
CA SER A 120 -48.36 -3.42 17.85
C SER A 120 -48.57 -4.89 18.21
N GLN A 121 -47.70 -5.47 19.05
CA GLN A 121 -47.60 -6.91 19.32
C GLN A 121 -47.43 -7.82 18.07
N LEU A 122 -47.34 -7.25 16.87
CA LEU A 122 -47.18 -7.97 15.61
C LEU A 122 -45.70 -8.26 15.33
N ASP A 123 -45.44 -9.21 14.44
CA ASP A 123 -44.13 -9.34 13.80
C ASP A 123 -43.86 -8.12 12.89
N PRO A 124 -42.60 -7.62 12.78
CA PRO A 124 -42.25 -6.50 11.92
C PRO A 124 -42.74 -6.62 10.47
N LEU A 125 -42.65 -7.79 9.85
CA LEU A 125 -43.14 -7.99 8.48
C LEU A 125 -44.67 -7.85 8.42
N PHE A 126 -45.40 -8.44 9.37
CA PHE A 126 -46.86 -8.33 9.40
C PHE A 126 -47.33 -6.91 9.71
N TYR A 127 -46.66 -6.20 10.62
CA TYR A 127 -46.95 -4.78 10.88
C TYR A 127 -46.70 -3.93 9.64
N PHE A 128 -45.56 -4.13 8.96
CA PHE A 128 -45.23 -3.44 7.71
C PHE A 128 -46.29 -3.68 6.64
N LEU A 129 -46.73 -4.93 6.44
CA LEU A 129 -47.79 -5.25 5.48
C LEU A 129 -49.16 -4.64 5.86
N GLN A 130 -49.46 -4.49 7.16
CA GLN A 130 -50.72 -3.93 7.62
C GLN A 130 -50.77 -2.40 7.58
N LYS A 131 -49.66 -1.73 7.93
CA LYS A 131 -49.55 -0.26 8.01
C LYS A 131 -48.86 0.39 6.80
N GLY A 132 -47.73 -0.16 6.36
CA GLY A 132 -46.70 0.51 5.54
C GLY A 132 -46.82 0.36 4.02
N GLY A 133 -47.83 -0.34 3.51
CA GLY A 133 -48.01 -0.54 2.05
C GLY A 133 -48.84 0.51 1.32
N LYS A 134 -49.31 1.57 1.99
CA LYS A 134 -50.32 2.51 1.44
C LYS A 134 -50.12 3.99 1.80
N SER A 135 -49.01 4.37 2.42
CA SER A 135 -48.72 5.76 2.80
C SER A 135 -47.64 6.35 1.91
N ASP A 136 -47.85 7.58 1.43
CA ASP A 136 -46.78 8.38 0.83
C ASP A 136 -45.69 8.61 1.88
N GLY A 137 -44.48 8.11 1.64
CA GLY A 137 -43.32 8.28 2.54
C GLY A 137 -43.13 7.19 3.60
N PHE A 138 -43.21 5.90 3.25
CA PHE A 138 -42.80 4.81 4.15
C PHE A 138 -41.27 4.76 4.33
N ASP A 139 -40.79 4.53 5.56
CA ASP A 139 -39.38 4.29 5.84
C ASP A 139 -38.93 2.94 5.25
N SER A 140 -37.69 2.89 4.74
CA SER A 140 -37.14 1.67 4.15
C SER A 140 -37.08 0.56 5.21
N PRO A 141 -37.75 -0.58 4.99
CA PRO A 141 -37.86 -1.62 6.02
C PRO A 141 -36.60 -2.47 6.19
N SER A 142 -35.61 -2.29 5.33
CA SER A 142 -34.32 -2.99 5.34
C SER A 142 -33.26 -2.09 4.72
N PRO A 143 -32.04 -2.04 5.27
CA PRO A 143 -30.97 -1.28 4.63
C PRO A 143 -30.54 -1.88 3.28
N TYR A 144 -30.91 -3.13 3.01
CA TYR A 144 -30.49 -3.88 1.85
C TYR A 144 -31.47 -3.84 0.68
N PHE A 145 -32.71 -3.38 0.90
CA PHE A 145 -33.67 -3.08 -0.17
C PHE A 145 -34.47 -1.83 0.17
N ASP A 146 -34.29 -0.78 -0.63
CA ASP A 146 -35.04 0.47 -0.51
C ASP A 146 -35.99 0.58 -1.72
N PRO A 147 -37.30 0.34 -1.54
CA PRO A 147 -38.26 0.39 -2.64
C PRO A 147 -38.30 1.76 -3.34
N GLN A 148 -38.12 2.85 -2.61
CA GLN A 148 -38.15 4.19 -3.20
C GLN A 148 -36.89 4.46 -4.01
N PHE A 149 -35.72 4.08 -3.49
CA PHE A 149 -34.46 4.13 -4.25
C PHE A 149 -34.58 3.30 -5.53
N TYR A 150 -35.03 2.04 -5.40
CA TYR A 150 -35.14 1.11 -6.51
C TYR A 150 -36.07 1.64 -7.62
N CYS A 151 -37.28 2.10 -7.25
CA CYS A 151 -38.23 2.67 -8.20
C CYS A 151 -37.77 4.00 -8.81
N ARG A 152 -36.97 4.82 -8.11
CA ARG A 152 -36.36 6.03 -8.69
C ARG A 152 -35.25 5.68 -9.69
N LYS A 153 -34.46 4.66 -9.39
CA LYS A 153 -33.31 4.25 -10.21
C LYS A 153 -33.72 3.51 -11.49
N TYR A 154 -34.79 2.71 -11.44
CA TYR A 154 -35.22 1.88 -12.57
C TYR A 154 -36.58 2.31 -13.12
N PRO A 155 -36.64 2.84 -14.37
CA PRO A 155 -37.88 3.36 -14.95
C PRO A 155 -39.04 2.36 -15.05
N ASP A 156 -38.75 1.08 -15.26
CA ASP A 156 -39.75 0.00 -15.33
C ASP A 156 -40.33 -0.36 -13.96
N ALA A 157 -39.59 -0.12 -12.87
CA ALA A 157 -40.07 -0.30 -11.51
C ALA A 157 -40.80 0.95 -10.96
N ALA A 158 -40.66 2.12 -11.60
CA ALA A 158 -41.26 3.38 -11.16
C ALA A 158 -42.78 3.32 -10.86
N PRO A 159 -43.62 2.57 -11.62
CA PRO A 159 -45.05 2.43 -11.29
C PRO A 159 -45.34 1.80 -9.92
N HIS A 160 -44.36 1.14 -9.31
CA HIS A 160 -44.48 0.49 -8.00
C HIS A 160 -43.99 1.36 -6.83
N ALA A 161 -43.65 2.64 -7.06
CA ALA A 161 -43.06 3.51 -6.04
C ALA A 161 -43.91 3.68 -4.76
N HIS A 162 -45.24 3.54 -4.87
CA HIS A 162 -46.18 3.64 -3.74
C HIS A 162 -46.61 2.27 -3.18
N ASP A 163 -46.09 1.16 -3.72
CA ASP A 163 -46.36 -0.21 -3.27
C ASP A 163 -45.01 -0.95 -3.07
N PRO A 164 -44.46 -0.92 -1.84
CA PRO A 164 -43.15 -1.51 -1.58
C PRO A 164 -43.11 -3.03 -1.78
N VAL A 165 -44.25 -3.72 -1.63
CA VAL A 165 -44.35 -5.17 -1.88
C VAL A 165 -44.30 -5.44 -3.38
N ALA A 166 -44.97 -4.62 -4.20
CA ALA A 166 -44.89 -4.73 -5.65
C ALA A 166 -43.47 -4.40 -6.16
N ALA A 167 -42.81 -3.38 -5.60
CA ALA A 167 -41.42 -3.05 -5.92
C ALA A 167 -40.48 -4.21 -5.58
N TYR A 168 -40.65 -4.82 -4.41
CA TYR A 168 -39.86 -5.99 -3.99
C TYR A 168 -40.12 -7.23 -4.86
N ARG A 169 -41.38 -7.46 -5.26
CA ARG A 169 -41.72 -8.53 -6.21
C ARG A 169 -41.02 -8.30 -7.55
N HIS A 170 -41.05 -7.06 -8.07
CA HIS A 170 -40.34 -6.70 -9.28
C HIS A 170 -38.83 -6.94 -9.14
N PHE A 171 -38.23 -6.57 -8.00
CA PHE A 171 -36.81 -6.86 -7.75
C PHE A 171 -36.52 -8.36 -7.81
N PHE A 172 -37.32 -9.22 -7.18
CA PHE A 172 -37.11 -10.67 -7.26
C PHE A 172 -37.31 -11.27 -8.66
N GLN A 173 -38.25 -10.73 -9.44
CA GLN A 173 -38.59 -11.26 -10.77
C GLN A 173 -37.63 -10.79 -11.86
N ILE A 174 -37.17 -9.56 -11.76
CA ILE A 174 -36.37 -8.89 -12.80
C ILE A 174 -35.05 -8.42 -12.22
N GLY A 175 -35.08 -7.68 -11.11
CA GLY A 175 -33.90 -7.02 -10.56
C GLY A 175 -32.77 -7.98 -10.17
N LEU A 176 -33.07 -9.12 -9.57
CA LEU A 176 -32.07 -10.15 -9.23
C LEU A 176 -31.44 -10.75 -10.48
N THR A 177 -32.24 -11.05 -11.50
CA THR A 177 -31.74 -11.64 -12.75
C THR A 177 -30.89 -10.63 -13.53
N GLU A 178 -31.21 -9.35 -13.45
CA GLU A 178 -30.46 -8.27 -14.08
C GLU A 178 -29.39 -7.64 -13.17
N MET A 179 -29.12 -8.24 -12.00
CA MET A 179 -28.10 -7.77 -11.03
C MET A 179 -28.26 -6.29 -10.66
N ARG A 180 -29.51 -5.84 -10.50
CA ARG A 180 -29.85 -4.46 -10.17
C ARG A 180 -29.48 -4.12 -8.74
N GLN A 181 -29.04 -2.88 -8.53
CA GLN A 181 -28.78 -2.30 -7.22
C GLN A 181 -30.08 -2.14 -6.41
N PRO A 182 -30.21 -2.78 -5.23
CA PRO A 182 -31.45 -2.81 -4.44
C PRO A 182 -31.61 -1.62 -3.49
N SER A 183 -30.52 -0.99 -3.05
CA SER A 183 -30.54 0.18 -2.16
C SER A 183 -29.30 1.04 -2.36
N ALA A 184 -29.29 2.25 -1.80
CA ALA A 184 -28.10 3.10 -1.78
C ALA A 184 -26.92 2.46 -1.01
N PHE A 185 -27.22 1.56 -0.07
CA PHE A 185 -26.24 0.96 0.84
C PHE A 185 -25.65 -0.37 0.35
N PHE A 186 -26.22 -0.96 -0.70
CA PHE A 186 -25.70 -2.17 -1.31
C PHE A 186 -25.46 -1.92 -2.79
N ASP A 187 -24.19 -1.75 -3.20
CA ASP A 187 -23.81 -1.59 -4.61
C ASP A 187 -23.54 -2.97 -5.22
N THR A 188 -24.53 -3.49 -5.95
CA THR A 188 -24.44 -4.82 -6.59
C THR A 188 -23.25 -4.92 -7.55
N GLY A 189 -22.95 -3.85 -8.29
CA GLY A 189 -21.82 -3.85 -9.24
C GLY A 189 -20.50 -3.91 -8.49
N TRP A 190 -20.31 -3.07 -7.47
CA TRP A 190 -19.11 -3.08 -6.64
C TRP A 190 -18.91 -4.44 -5.94
N TYR A 191 -19.99 -5.05 -5.44
CA TYR A 191 -19.91 -6.34 -4.76
C TYR A 191 -19.49 -7.46 -5.73
N LEU A 192 -20.02 -7.44 -6.95
CA LEU A 192 -19.63 -8.37 -8.01
C LEU A 192 -18.18 -8.19 -8.45
N ASP A 193 -17.72 -6.94 -8.58
CA ASP A 193 -16.33 -6.64 -8.96
C ASP A 193 -15.30 -7.12 -7.91
N LYS A 194 -15.72 -7.26 -6.64
CA LYS A 194 -14.92 -7.84 -5.54
C LYS A 194 -15.16 -9.33 -5.32
N ALA A 195 -16.17 -9.90 -5.95
CA ALA A 195 -16.47 -11.33 -5.92
C ALA A 195 -16.78 -11.86 -7.33
N PRO A 196 -15.81 -11.85 -8.27
CA PRO A 196 -16.06 -12.16 -9.69
C PRO A 196 -16.71 -13.53 -9.92
N ILE A 197 -16.40 -14.50 -9.05
CA ILE A 197 -16.97 -15.85 -9.11
C ILE A 197 -18.50 -15.88 -9.01
N LEU A 198 -19.11 -14.87 -8.35
CA LEU A 198 -20.57 -14.76 -8.28
C LEU A 198 -21.17 -14.38 -9.63
N HIS A 199 -20.46 -13.53 -10.38
CA HIS A 199 -20.86 -13.15 -11.73
C HIS A 199 -20.84 -14.36 -12.67
N GLU A 200 -19.74 -15.12 -12.66
CA GLU A 200 -19.55 -16.31 -13.50
C GLU A 200 -20.61 -17.39 -13.26
N GLN A 201 -21.05 -17.55 -12.00
CA GLN A 201 -22.03 -18.56 -11.61
C GLN A 201 -23.48 -18.04 -11.63
N GLY A 202 -23.70 -16.76 -11.96
CA GLY A 202 -25.02 -16.12 -11.93
C GLY A 202 -25.67 -16.15 -10.55
N LEU A 203 -24.86 -16.10 -9.49
CA LEU A 203 -25.34 -16.13 -8.11
C LEU A 203 -25.78 -14.73 -7.66
N ASP A 204 -26.91 -14.65 -6.96
CA ASP A 204 -27.42 -13.40 -6.41
C ASP A 204 -26.43 -12.79 -5.39
N PRO A 205 -25.87 -11.59 -5.66
CA PRO A 205 -24.92 -10.92 -4.78
C PRO A 205 -25.51 -10.60 -3.41
N LEU A 206 -26.78 -10.20 -3.36
CA LEU A 206 -27.39 -9.78 -2.11
C LEU A 206 -27.63 -10.97 -1.17
N SER A 207 -28.15 -12.08 -1.70
CA SER A 207 -28.23 -13.34 -0.95
C SER A 207 -26.86 -13.84 -0.53
N HIS A 208 -25.85 -13.77 -1.40
CA HIS A 208 -24.50 -14.17 -1.04
C HIS A 208 -23.95 -13.34 0.12
N TYR A 209 -24.07 -12.01 0.05
CA TYR A 209 -23.60 -11.12 1.11
C TYR A 209 -24.21 -11.49 2.47
N HIS A 210 -25.52 -11.73 2.50
CA HIS A 210 -26.20 -12.07 3.74
C HIS A 210 -25.86 -13.45 4.30
N LEU A 211 -25.72 -14.45 3.43
CA LEU A 211 -25.45 -15.82 3.86
C LEU A 211 -23.99 -16.01 4.26
N PHE A 212 -23.08 -15.37 3.53
CA PHE A 212 -21.64 -15.60 3.63
C PHE A 212 -20.87 -14.29 3.85
N GLY A 213 -21.10 -13.27 3.02
CA GLY A 213 -20.32 -12.04 3.01
C GLY A 213 -20.19 -11.32 4.35
N ILE A 214 -21.27 -11.23 5.14
CA ILE A 214 -21.26 -10.65 6.48
C ILE A 214 -20.26 -11.39 7.39
N LYS A 215 -20.28 -12.72 7.37
CA LYS A 215 -19.37 -13.57 8.18
C LYS A 215 -17.94 -13.53 7.66
N GLU A 216 -17.77 -13.36 6.36
CA GLU A 216 -16.47 -13.20 5.69
C GLU A 216 -15.86 -11.80 5.89
N GLY A 217 -16.58 -10.87 6.52
CA GLY A 217 -16.12 -9.48 6.66
C GLY A 217 -16.10 -8.71 5.34
N LYS A 218 -16.90 -9.13 4.35
CA LYS A 218 -17.08 -8.38 3.10
C LYS A 218 -17.87 -7.11 3.39
N SER A 219 -17.57 -6.05 2.65
CA SER A 219 -18.38 -4.82 2.72
C SER A 219 -19.60 -4.92 1.79
N PRO A 220 -20.71 -4.22 2.07
CA PRO A 220 -21.84 -4.09 1.13
C PRO A 220 -21.67 -2.91 0.16
N SER A 221 -20.75 -1.97 0.44
CA SER A 221 -20.55 -0.77 -0.36
C SER A 221 -19.12 -0.21 -0.23
N PRO A 222 -18.68 0.68 -1.14
CA PRO A 222 -17.35 1.29 -1.08
C PRO A 222 -17.02 2.04 0.22
N LEU A 223 -18.04 2.46 0.99
CA LEU A 223 -17.91 3.39 2.11
C LEU A 223 -18.17 2.77 3.48
N PHE A 224 -18.11 1.45 3.56
CA PHE A 224 -18.10 0.73 4.83
C PHE A 224 -16.90 -0.19 4.87
N ASP A 225 -16.11 -0.11 5.93
CA ASP A 225 -14.98 -0.99 6.19
C ASP A 225 -15.30 -1.82 7.44
N PRO A 226 -15.69 -3.10 7.27
CA PRO A 226 -16.05 -3.96 8.38
C PRO A 226 -14.91 -4.16 9.38
N GLU A 227 -13.66 -4.22 8.91
CA GLU A 227 -12.49 -4.44 9.77
C GLU A 227 -12.19 -3.18 10.60
N PHE A 228 -12.20 -2.00 9.97
CA PHE A 228 -12.06 -0.73 10.68
C PHE A 228 -13.19 -0.54 11.69
N TYR A 229 -14.44 -0.78 11.28
CA TYR A 229 -15.61 -0.55 12.13
C TYR A 229 -15.61 -1.50 13.34
N ALA A 230 -15.26 -2.77 13.16
CA ALA A 230 -15.13 -3.73 14.25
C ALA A 230 -14.08 -3.30 15.30
N LYS A 231 -12.97 -2.70 14.86
CA LYS A 231 -11.88 -2.26 15.77
C LYS A 231 -12.18 -0.96 16.50
N THR A 232 -13.03 -0.10 15.94
CA THR A 232 -13.25 1.26 16.44
C THR A 232 -14.60 1.46 17.12
N SER A 233 -15.54 0.52 16.95
CA SER A 233 -16.86 0.56 17.56
C SER A 233 -17.04 -0.49 18.66
N ASN A 234 -17.98 -0.26 19.57
CA ASN A 234 -18.38 -1.24 20.59
C ASN A 234 -19.43 -2.21 20.02
N ALA A 235 -19.06 -2.98 18.99
CA ALA A 235 -19.94 -3.90 18.28
C ALA A 235 -19.75 -5.38 18.67
N ASP A 236 -19.18 -5.67 19.85
CA ASP A 236 -18.91 -7.04 20.31
C ASP A 236 -20.17 -7.92 20.29
N GLY A 237 -20.10 -9.04 19.58
CA GLY A 237 -21.20 -10.01 19.47
C GLY A 237 -22.29 -9.66 18.45
N GLU A 238 -22.18 -8.54 17.74
CA GLU A 238 -23.08 -8.20 16.64
C GLU A 238 -22.78 -9.06 15.41
N GLN A 239 -23.81 -9.68 14.84
CA GLN A 239 -23.65 -10.50 13.63
C GLN A 239 -23.52 -9.66 12.36
N ASP A 240 -24.25 -8.55 12.28
CA ASP A 240 -24.27 -7.65 11.11
C ASP A 240 -23.79 -6.25 11.53
N LEU A 241 -22.49 -6.03 11.32
CA LEU A 241 -21.80 -4.79 11.68
C LEU A 241 -22.35 -3.57 10.94
N PHE A 242 -22.81 -3.74 9.69
CA PHE A 242 -23.35 -2.64 8.90
C PHE A 242 -24.70 -2.18 9.44
N THR A 243 -25.58 -3.12 9.77
CA THR A 243 -26.86 -2.77 10.40
C THR A 243 -26.64 -2.20 11.81
N HIS A 244 -25.62 -2.68 12.56
CA HIS A 244 -25.22 -2.04 13.82
C HIS A 244 -24.78 -0.58 13.63
N TYR A 245 -23.96 -0.30 12.61
CA TYR A 245 -23.57 1.07 12.24
C TYR A 245 -24.79 1.96 12.00
N LEU A 246 -25.74 1.53 11.15
CA LEU A 246 -26.90 2.35 10.81
C LEU A 246 -27.78 2.69 12.02
N ARG A 247 -27.90 1.79 13.01
CA ARG A 247 -28.60 2.08 14.28
C ARG A 247 -27.92 3.16 15.12
N ARG A 248 -26.62 3.37 14.93
CA ARG A 248 -25.80 4.22 15.78
C ARG A 248 -25.04 5.30 15.01
N GLU A 249 -25.38 5.51 13.74
CA GLU A 249 -24.81 6.51 12.84
C GLU A 249 -24.95 7.94 13.40
N GLN A 250 -25.90 8.16 14.30
CA GLN A 250 -26.10 9.44 14.98
C GLN A 250 -24.99 9.76 16.00
N ALA A 251 -24.28 8.76 16.52
CA ALA A 251 -23.18 8.97 17.46
C ALA A 251 -21.88 9.35 16.73
N ALA A 252 -21.18 10.37 17.25
CA ALA A 252 -19.99 10.92 16.61
C ALA A 252 -18.84 9.91 16.46
N ASP A 253 -18.75 8.92 17.35
CA ASP A 253 -17.65 7.96 17.38
C ASP A 253 -17.87 6.75 16.45
N ASN A 254 -19.03 6.64 15.78
CA ASN A 254 -19.31 5.54 14.86
C ASN A 254 -19.02 5.97 13.42
N ARG A 255 -17.77 5.88 12.99
CA ARG A 255 -17.39 6.12 11.58
C ARG A 255 -17.50 4.82 10.78
N PRO A 256 -18.11 4.80 9.57
CA PRO A 256 -18.23 3.58 8.78
C PRO A 256 -16.90 3.15 8.13
N CYS A 257 -15.97 4.09 7.98
CA CYS A 257 -14.60 3.90 7.52
C CYS A 257 -13.70 4.99 8.11
N ALA A 258 -12.38 4.88 7.96
CA ALA A 258 -11.41 5.78 8.61
C ALA A 258 -11.63 7.28 8.30
N TRP A 259 -12.12 7.60 7.10
CA TRP A 259 -12.11 8.94 6.53
C TRP A 259 -13.50 9.58 6.39
N PHE A 260 -14.59 8.90 6.76
CA PHE A 260 -15.94 9.50 6.74
C PHE A 260 -16.38 9.85 8.16
N ASP A 261 -16.62 11.14 8.42
CA ASP A 261 -17.11 11.65 9.70
C ASP A 261 -18.61 12.01 9.60
N PRO A 262 -19.52 11.13 10.07
CA PRO A 262 -20.95 11.36 9.92
C PRO A 262 -21.46 12.54 10.74
N ALA A 263 -20.81 12.88 11.87
CA ALA A 263 -21.22 14.01 12.70
C ALA A 263 -20.89 15.34 12.03
N PHE A 264 -19.66 15.48 11.51
CA PHE A 264 -19.26 16.62 10.71
C PHE A 264 -20.16 16.76 9.47
N TYR A 265 -20.33 15.68 8.72
CA TYR A 265 -21.08 15.69 7.47
C TYR A 265 -22.53 16.12 7.68
N ARG A 266 -23.19 15.59 8.71
CA ARG A 266 -24.56 15.96 9.10
C ARG A 266 -24.68 17.45 9.40
N GLN A 267 -23.74 17.99 10.17
CA GLN A 267 -23.74 19.41 10.52
C GLN A 267 -23.56 20.29 9.28
N LYS A 268 -22.70 19.87 8.34
CA LYS A 268 -22.34 20.66 7.16
C LYS A 268 -23.38 20.61 6.04
N TYR A 269 -23.94 19.45 5.73
CA TYR A 269 -24.79 19.25 4.53
C TYR A 269 -26.25 18.93 4.84
N LEU A 270 -26.58 18.47 6.05
CA LEU A 270 -27.93 18.02 6.41
C LEU A 270 -28.61 18.93 7.43
N ALA A 271 -28.09 20.15 7.64
CA ALA A 271 -28.62 21.12 8.61
C ALA A 271 -28.81 20.54 10.04
N GLY A 272 -28.02 19.52 10.40
CA GLY A 272 -28.15 18.85 11.70
C GLY A 272 -29.33 17.86 11.82
N SER A 273 -30.00 17.51 10.70
CA SER A 273 -31.11 16.55 10.69
C SER A 273 -30.70 15.21 11.30
N ARG A 274 -31.52 14.73 12.25
CA ARG A 274 -31.36 13.40 12.87
C ARG A 274 -32.12 12.30 12.13
N GLN A 275 -32.99 12.66 11.19
CA GLN A 275 -33.76 11.71 10.40
C GLN A 275 -33.01 11.26 9.14
N ASP A 276 -32.22 12.17 8.55
CA ASP A 276 -31.45 11.88 7.36
C ASP A 276 -30.14 11.15 7.69
N SER A 277 -29.84 10.09 6.94
CA SER A 277 -28.58 9.34 7.05
C SER A 277 -27.45 10.08 6.32
N PRO A 278 -26.37 10.51 7.03
CA PRO A 278 -25.17 11.07 6.41
C PRO A 278 -24.57 10.17 5.34
N LEU A 279 -24.40 8.88 5.62
CA LEU A 279 -23.80 7.94 4.68
C LEU A 279 -24.67 7.80 3.42
N LYS A 280 -26.00 7.68 3.59
CA LYS A 280 -26.92 7.62 2.45
C LYS A 280 -26.83 8.87 1.58
N HIS A 281 -26.88 10.05 2.20
CA HIS A 281 -26.80 11.31 1.47
C HIS A 281 -25.45 11.44 0.74
N TYR A 282 -24.36 11.02 1.36
CA TYR A 282 -23.04 11.06 0.72
C TYR A 282 -22.96 10.11 -0.49
N LEU A 283 -23.43 8.86 -0.35
CA LEU A 283 -23.47 7.88 -1.44
C LEU A 283 -24.36 8.33 -2.62
N GLU A 284 -25.53 8.93 -2.33
CA GLU A 284 -26.48 9.35 -3.37
C GLU A 284 -26.13 10.68 -4.02
N ARG A 285 -25.47 11.59 -3.31
CA ARG A 285 -25.24 12.98 -3.76
C ARG A 285 -23.84 13.49 -3.47
N GLY A 286 -23.39 13.36 -2.22
CA GLY A 286 -22.16 14.01 -1.75
C GLY A 286 -20.91 13.65 -2.56
N VAL A 287 -20.79 12.39 -2.99
CA VAL A 287 -19.71 11.92 -3.87
C VAL A 287 -19.66 12.72 -5.17
N TYR A 288 -20.81 13.01 -5.78
CA TYR A 288 -20.96 13.69 -7.07
C TYR A 288 -21.03 15.22 -6.96
N GLU A 289 -21.36 15.74 -5.78
CA GLU A 289 -21.44 17.18 -5.47
C GLU A 289 -20.15 17.73 -4.85
N GLU A 290 -19.04 16.99 -4.93
CA GLU A 290 -17.72 17.37 -4.37
C GLU A 290 -17.79 17.68 -2.85
N ALA A 291 -18.64 16.97 -2.11
CA ALA A 291 -18.82 17.19 -0.68
C ALA A 291 -17.63 16.65 0.12
N TYR A 292 -17.17 17.42 1.10
CA TYR A 292 -16.14 17.00 2.05
C TYR A 292 -16.66 15.93 3.05
N PRO A 293 -16.04 14.74 3.14
CA PRO A 293 -16.51 13.66 4.00
C PRO A 293 -16.12 13.83 5.48
N ASN A 294 -15.12 14.66 5.78
CA ASN A 294 -14.67 14.93 7.14
C ASN A 294 -14.10 16.36 7.27
N ARG A 295 -13.83 16.74 8.52
CA ARG A 295 -13.32 18.06 8.88
C ARG A 295 -11.90 18.32 8.37
N GLU A 296 -11.01 17.33 8.47
CA GLU A 296 -9.60 17.47 8.11
C GLU A 296 -9.42 17.80 6.62
N VAL A 297 -10.19 17.13 5.75
CA VAL A 297 -10.20 17.44 4.30
C VAL A 297 -10.76 18.84 4.06
N ALA A 298 -11.82 19.22 4.77
CA ALA A 298 -12.49 20.52 4.60
C ALA A 298 -11.65 21.72 5.09
N GLU A 299 -10.67 21.49 5.96
CA GLU A 299 -9.83 22.53 6.58
C GLU A 299 -8.41 22.59 5.98
N LEU A 300 -8.14 21.85 4.89
CA LEU A 300 -6.88 21.96 4.15
C LEU A 300 -6.61 23.41 3.72
N ALA A 301 -5.38 23.89 3.94
CA ALA A 301 -4.99 25.26 3.58
C ALA A 301 -4.90 25.47 2.06
N VAL A 302 -4.56 24.42 1.32
CA VAL A 302 -4.53 24.39 -0.14
C VAL A 302 -5.42 23.27 -0.67
N THR A 303 -6.15 23.56 -1.76
CA THR A 303 -7.03 22.59 -2.43
C THR A 303 -6.72 22.49 -3.93
N PRO A 304 -5.50 22.05 -4.31
CA PRO A 304 -5.14 21.91 -5.72
C PRO A 304 -5.93 20.77 -6.37
N ARG A 305 -6.48 21.00 -7.56
CA ARG A 305 -7.07 19.91 -8.35
C ARG A 305 -5.97 18.93 -8.79
N ILE A 306 -6.18 17.63 -8.55
CA ILE A 306 -5.32 16.54 -9.02
C ILE A 306 -6.00 15.83 -10.19
N SER A 307 -5.32 15.75 -11.33
CA SER A 307 -5.76 14.96 -12.48
C SER A 307 -5.15 13.56 -12.39
N VAL A 308 -5.99 12.55 -12.18
CA VAL A 308 -5.56 11.14 -12.20
C VAL A 308 -5.49 10.68 -13.65
N VAL A 309 -4.33 10.23 -14.09
CA VAL A 309 -3.98 9.87 -15.48
C VAL A 309 -3.97 8.34 -15.59
N VAL A 310 -4.87 7.79 -16.42
CA VAL A 310 -5.05 6.34 -16.56
C VAL A 310 -5.04 5.93 -18.03
N PRO A 311 -3.94 5.32 -18.53
CA PRO A 311 -3.92 4.67 -19.84
C PRO A 311 -4.70 3.35 -19.78
N VAL A 312 -5.59 3.10 -20.74
CA VAL A 312 -6.47 1.93 -20.75
C VAL A 312 -6.21 1.06 -21.98
N TYR A 313 -5.87 -0.22 -21.78
CA TYR A 313 -5.78 -1.20 -22.86
C TYR A 313 -6.15 -2.60 -22.37
N ASN A 314 -7.18 -3.22 -22.99
CA ASN A 314 -7.55 -4.65 -22.83
C ASN A 314 -7.56 -5.18 -21.38
N VAL A 315 -8.04 -4.36 -20.45
CA VAL A 315 -8.18 -4.73 -19.03
C VAL A 315 -9.50 -5.44 -18.78
N ALA A 316 -9.57 -6.33 -17.78
CA ALA A 316 -10.85 -6.90 -17.38
C ALA A 316 -11.82 -5.79 -16.94
N PRO A 317 -13.07 -5.76 -17.42
CA PRO A 317 -14.05 -4.72 -17.05
C PRO A 317 -14.22 -4.52 -15.54
N ALA A 318 -14.18 -5.61 -14.75
CA ALA A 318 -14.27 -5.56 -13.29
C ALA A 318 -13.09 -4.81 -12.64
N TYR A 319 -11.87 -4.97 -13.17
CA TYR A 319 -10.69 -4.28 -12.64
C TYR A 319 -10.70 -2.79 -13.01
N LEU A 320 -11.11 -2.45 -14.24
CA LEU A 320 -11.29 -1.05 -14.64
C LEU A 320 -12.37 -0.36 -13.78
N ASN A 321 -13.45 -1.06 -13.48
CA ASN A 321 -14.48 -0.61 -12.56
C ASN A 321 -13.95 -0.34 -11.16
N ASN A 322 -13.10 -1.23 -10.62
CA ASN A 322 -12.45 -1.03 -9.32
C ASN A 322 -11.49 0.16 -9.34
N CYS A 323 -10.67 0.29 -10.39
CA CYS A 323 -9.78 1.43 -10.62
C CYS A 323 -10.55 2.77 -10.60
N ILE A 324 -11.61 2.89 -11.42
CA ILE A 324 -12.44 4.10 -11.51
C ILE A 324 -13.11 4.40 -10.16
N ARG A 325 -13.67 3.39 -9.48
CA ARG A 325 -14.29 3.59 -8.16
C ARG A 325 -13.28 4.02 -7.10
N SER A 326 -12.05 3.51 -7.14
CA SER A 326 -11.01 3.92 -6.19
C SER A 326 -10.72 5.42 -6.27
N VAL A 327 -10.88 6.03 -7.45
CA VAL A 327 -10.78 7.49 -7.65
C VAL A 327 -12.09 8.19 -7.29
N LEU A 328 -13.24 7.66 -7.72
CA LEU A 328 -14.57 8.25 -7.46
C LEU A 328 -14.83 8.49 -5.97
N TYR A 329 -14.44 7.53 -5.13
CA TYR A 329 -14.67 7.57 -3.69
C TYR A 329 -13.48 8.11 -2.89
N GLN A 330 -12.53 8.81 -3.53
CA GLN A 330 -11.46 9.50 -2.80
C GLN A 330 -12.06 10.49 -1.78
N SER A 331 -11.51 10.48 -0.58
CA SER A 331 -11.92 11.39 0.49
C SER A 331 -11.63 12.87 0.17
N TYR A 332 -10.68 13.12 -0.73
CA TYR A 332 -10.39 14.43 -1.28
C TYR A 332 -11.25 14.66 -2.53
N PRO A 333 -12.16 15.65 -2.57
CA PRO A 333 -13.13 15.77 -3.68
C PRO A 333 -12.59 16.48 -4.93
N HIS A 334 -11.45 17.18 -4.84
CA HIS A 334 -10.92 18.01 -5.93
C HIS A 334 -10.04 17.21 -6.89
N TRP A 335 -10.64 16.26 -7.60
CA TRP A 335 -9.97 15.47 -8.62
C TRP A 335 -10.71 15.54 -9.96
N GLU A 336 -9.99 15.13 -11.00
CA GLU A 336 -10.58 14.71 -12.27
C GLU A 336 -9.86 13.44 -12.73
N LEU A 337 -10.58 12.57 -13.45
CA LEU A 337 -10.06 11.28 -13.91
C LEU A 337 -9.95 11.30 -15.43
N CYS A 338 -8.72 11.23 -15.93
CA CYS A 338 -8.39 11.30 -17.35
C CYS A 338 -8.06 9.90 -17.88
N LEU A 339 -9.06 9.26 -18.51
CA LEU A 339 -8.97 7.92 -19.07
C LEU A 339 -8.74 7.98 -20.57
N VAL A 340 -7.73 7.26 -21.08
CA VAL A 340 -7.50 7.14 -22.52
C VAL A 340 -7.42 5.69 -22.94
N ASP A 341 -8.38 5.27 -23.78
CA ASP A 341 -8.37 3.96 -24.44
C ASP A 341 -7.33 3.94 -25.56
N ASP A 342 -6.27 3.13 -25.39
CA ASP A 342 -5.20 2.89 -26.36
C ASP A 342 -5.63 1.87 -27.44
N CYS A 343 -6.83 2.07 -27.99
CA CYS A 343 -7.42 1.21 -28.99
C CYS A 343 -7.60 -0.25 -28.50
N SER A 344 -8.26 -0.44 -27.36
CA SER A 344 -8.62 -1.78 -26.86
C SER A 344 -9.40 -2.57 -27.90
N THR A 345 -9.08 -3.86 -28.00
CA THR A 345 -9.78 -4.82 -28.85
C THR A 345 -11.01 -5.41 -28.17
N ASP A 346 -11.04 -5.39 -26.84
CA ASP A 346 -12.24 -5.75 -26.07
C ASP A 346 -13.36 -4.71 -26.31
N THR A 347 -14.48 -5.21 -26.81
CA THR A 347 -15.65 -4.40 -27.18
C THR A 347 -16.39 -3.81 -25.99
N GLU A 348 -16.16 -4.29 -24.76
CA GLU A 348 -16.81 -3.81 -23.54
C GLU A 348 -16.19 -2.52 -22.99
N ILE A 349 -14.90 -2.27 -23.27
CA ILE A 349 -14.16 -1.14 -22.70
C ILE A 349 -14.72 0.21 -23.08
N ARG A 350 -14.98 0.45 -24.38
CA ARG A 350 -15.45 1.78 -24.83
C ARG A 350 -16.85 2.11 -24.32
N PRO A 351 -17.85 1.21 -24.34
CA PRO A 351 -19.12 1.41 -23.67
C PRO A 351 -18.96 1.71 -22.18
N LEU A 352 -18.11 0.95 -21.47
CA LEU A 352 -17.88 1.13 -20.04
C LEU A 352 -17.33 2.51 -19.71
N LEU A 353 -16.30 2.95 -20.44
CA LEU A 353 -15.72 4.29 -20.27
C LEU A 353 -16.74 5.41 -20.50
N ARG A 354 -17.61 5.28 -21.52
CA ARG A 354 -18.68 6.26 -21.78
C ARG A 354 -19.70 6.29 -20.65
N GLN A 355 -20.10 5.12 -20.14
CA GLN A 355 -21.03 5.02 -19.03
C GLN A 355 -20.52 5.77 -17.79
N TRP A 356 -19.23 5.64 -17.46
CA TRP A 356 -18.63 6.36 -16.34
C TRP A 356 -18.54 7.87 -16.60
N ALA A 357 -18.15 8.29 -17.80
CA ALA A 357 -18.11 9.72 -18.18
C ALA A 357 -19.51 10.38 -18.17
N ASP A 358 -20.56 9.63 -18.54
CA ASP A 358 -21.94 10.11 -18.48
C ASP A 358 -22.47 10.20 -17.04
N LEU A 359 -21.92 9.38 -16.12
CA LEU A 359 -22.29 9.36 -14.71
C LEU A 359 -21.69 10.53 -13.91
N ASP A 360 -20.44 10.91 -14.18
CA ASP A 360 -19.74 11.97 -13.45
C ASP A 360 -18.89 12.82 -14.40
N GLY A 361 -19.18 14.13 -14.45
CA GLY A 361 -18.50 15.07 -15.34
C GLY A 361 -17.02 15.33 -15.01
N ARG A 362 -16.52 14.87 -13.87
CA ARG A 362 -15.08 14.89 -13.54
C ARG A 362 -14.31 13.77 -14.25
N ILE A 363 -15.01 12.79 -14.81
CA ILE A 363 -14.43 11.68 -15.58
C ILE A 363 -14.36 12.07 -17.06
N LYS A 364 -13.15 12.22 -17.58
CA LYS A 364 -12.84 12.58 -18.96
C LYS A 364 -12.32 11.36 -19.71
N VAL A 365 -12.85 11.12 -20.90
CA VAL A 365 -12.47 9.96 -21.73
C VAL A 365 -12.02 10.39 -23.12
N ALA A 366 -10.96 9.77 -23.64
CA ALA A 366 -10.61 9.84 -25.06
C ALA A 366 -10.26 8.45 -25.62
N PHE A 367 -10.36 8.31 -26.94
CA PHE A 367 -10.15 7.04 -27.64
C PHE A 367 -9.11 7.24 -28.74
N LEU A 368 -7.98 6.55 -28.65
CA LEU A 368 -6.95 6.61 -29.67
C LEU A 368 -7.38 5.83 -30.94
N PRO A 369 -7.03 6.33 -32.14
CA PRO A 369 -7.43 5.69 -33.40
C PRO A 369 -6.58 4.44 -33.73
N LYS A 370 -5.46 4.25 -33.03
CA LYS A 370 -4.56 3.10 -33.13
C LYS A 370 -3.87 2.91 -31.78
N ASN A 371 -3.42 1.69 -31.50
CA ASN A 371 -2.59 1.41 -30.34
C ASN A 371 -1.21 2.10 -30.50
N GLY A 372 -0.88 3.02 -29.60
CA GLY A 372 0.37 3.76 -29.54
C GLY A 372 1.30 3.32 -28.40
N GLY A 373 0.85 2.38 -27.56
CA GLY A 373 1.54 1.93 -26.38
C GLY A 373 1.30 2.84 -25.17
N ILE A 374 1.64 2.32 -23.99
CA ILE A 374 1.37 2.93 -22.69
C ILE A 374 1.89 4.37 -22.57
N SER A 375 3.06 4.70 -23.14
CA SER A 375 3.59 6.07 -23.11
C SER A 375 2.73 7.05 -23.90
N ALA A 376 2.27 6.65 -25.10
CA ALA A 376 1.42 7.50 -25.93
C ALA A 376 0.04 7.70 -25.30
N ALA A 377 -0.52 6.65 -24.72
CA ALA A 377 -1.78 6.70 -23.98
C ALA A 377 -1.69 7.57 -22.72
N THR A 378 -0.59 7.45 -21.96
CA THR A 378 -0.33 8.27 -20.77
C THR A 378 -0.21 9.75 -21.13
N ASN A 379 0.55 10.09 -22.18
CA ASN A 379 0.67 11.46 -22.67
C ASN A 379 -0.68 12.02 -23.15
N ALA A 380 -1.48 11.21 -23.85
CA ALA A 380 -2.81 11.62 -24.29
C ALA A 380 -3.75 11.85 -23.10
N ALA A 381 -3.68 11.03 -22.05
CA ALA A 381 -4.45 11.21 -20.82
C ALA A 381 -3.99 12.47 -20.05
N ALA A 382 -2.68 12.69 -19.93
CA ALA A 382 -2.12 13.92 -19.36
C ALA A 382 -2.51 15.19 -20.15
N ALA A 383 -2.78 15.07 -21.45
CA ALA A 383 -3.28 16.18 -22.26
C ALA A 383 -4.75 16.56 -21.96
N LEU A 384 -5.55 15.64 -21.40
CA LEU A 384 -6.92 15.93 -20.92
C LEU A 384 -6.90 16.67 -19.57
N ALA A 385 -5.77 16.61 -18.85
CA ALA A 385 -5.61 17.10 -17.50
C ALA A 385 -5.65 18.63 -17.42
N THR A 386 -6.43 19.14 -16.47
CA THR A 386 -6.53 20.56 -16.10
C THR A 386 -6.13 20.84 -14.65
N GLY A 387 -5.85 19.79 -13.87
CA GLY A 387 -5.32 19.89 -12.52
C GLY A 387 -3.90 20.45 -12.47
N LYS A 388 -3.53 20.99 -11.31
CA LYS A 388 -2.16 21.46 -11.05
C LYS A 388 -1.18 20.28 -11.00
N TYR A 389 -1.64 19.15 -10.47
CA TYR A 389 -0.86 17.93 -10.33
C TYR A 389 -1.45 16.80 -11.17
N LEU A 390 -0.58 15.92 -11.64
CA LEU A 390 -0.91 14.63 -12.25
C LEU A 390 -0.63 13.53 -11.24
N ALA A 391 -1.56 12.59 -11.07
CA ALA A 391 -1.35 11.33 -10.35
C ALA A 391 -1.44 10.17 -11.34
N PHE A 392 -0.47 9.26 -11.34
CA PHE A 392 -0.42 8.14 -12.28
C PHE A 392 -1.06 6.89 -11.65
N LEU A 393 -1.93 6.22 -12.39
CA LEU A 393 -2.65 5.02 -11.94
C LEU A 393 -2.84 4.06 -13.11
N ASP A 394 -2.50 2.79 -12.90
CA ASP A 394 -2.72 1.73 -13.87
C ASP A 394 -4.19 1.28 -13.89
N ASN A 395 -4.67 0.82 -15.05
CA ASN A 395 -6.09 0.58 -15.29
C ASN A 395 -6.68 -0.63 -14.55
N ASP A 396 -5.85 -1.47 -13.93
CA ASP A 396 -6.24 -2.60 -13.09
C ASP A 396 -5.95 -2.40 -11.60
N ASP A 397 -5.28 -1.31 -11.22
CA ASP A 397 -4.88 -1.02 -9.84
C ASP A 397 -5.91 -0.13 -9.11
N GLU A 398 -5.74 0.02 -7.79
CA GLU A 398 -6.62 0.83 -6.94
C GLU A 398 -5.83 1.81 -6.07
N LEU A 399 -6.36 3.00 -5.85
CA LEU A 399 -5.85 3.92 -4.83
C LEU A 399 -6.45 3.62 -3.46
N ALA A 400 -5.68 3.86 -2.40
CA ALA A 400 -6.21 3.91 -1.05
C ALA A 400 -7.27 5.04 -0.94
N PRO A 401 -8.36 4.88 -0.17
CA PRO A 401 -9.46 5.86 -0.13
C PRO A 401 -9.06 7.30 0.28
N ASP A 402 -7.94 7.46 0.96
CA ASP A 402 -7.37 8.73 1.41
C ASP A 402 -6.05 9.10 0.71
N ALA A 403 -5.72 8.45 -0.40
CA ALA A 403 -4.49 8.68 -1.17
C ALA A 403 -4.33 10.14 -1.57
N LEU A 404 -5.31 10.71 -2.28
CA LEU A 404 -5.22 12.08 -2.78
C LEU A 404 -5.20 13.10 -1.63
N PHE A 405 -5.98 12.87 -0.57
CA PHE A 405 -5.95 13.70 0.63
C PHE A 405 -4.56 13.70 1.29
N THR A 406 -3.96 12.52 1.42
CA THR A 406 -2.66 12.34 2.06
C THR A 406 -1.55 13.01 1.27
N PHE A 407 -1.58 12.95 -0.07
CA PHE A 407 -0.65 13.71 -0.92
C PHE A 407 -0.82 15.22 -0.75
N VAL A 408 -2.05 15.75 -0.75
CA VAL A 408 -2.29 17.19 -0.55
C VAL A 408 -1.82 17.66 0.82
N ARG A 409 -2.04 16.86 1.87
CA ARG A 409 -1.52 17.14 3.22
C ARG A 409 0.01 17.14 3.25
N ALA A 410 0.66 16.25 2.49
CA ALA A 410 2.11 16.25 2.34
C ALA A 410 2.61 17.50 1.60
N MET A 411 1.93 17.93 0.53
CA MET A 411 2.25 19.16 -0.20
C MET A 411 2.14 20.40 0.70
N ASP A 412 1.10 20.48 1.53
CA ASP A 412 0.89 21.61 2.44
C ASP A 412 1.97 21.69 3.53
N SER A 413 2.34 20.55 4.11
CA SER A 413 3.29 20.49 5.23
C SER A 413 4.77 20.46 4.82
N ARG A 414 5.09 19.85 3.67
CA ARG A 414 6.47 19.59 3.22
C ARG A 414 6.81 20.23 1.89
N GLY A 415 5.84 20.77 1.14
CA GLY A 415 6.02 21.16 -0.25
C GLY A 415 6.28 19.94 -1.15
N GLY A 416 6.46 20.18 -2.45
CA GLY A 416 6.80 19.12 -3.41
C GLY A 416 6.18 19.36 -4.77
N ASP A 417 7.01 19.28 -5.79
CA ASP A 417 6.63 19.23 -7.20
C ASP A 417 6.73 17.81 -7.78
N LEU A 418 7.36 16.87 -7.05
CA LEU A 418 7.33 15.43 -7.29
C LEU A 418 7.14 14.67 -5.98
N LEU A 419 6.16 13.78 -5.91
CA LEU A 419 5.83 12.99 -4.74
C LEU A 419 5.62 11.52 -5.12
N TYR A 420 5.89 10.61 -4.18
CA TYR A 420 5.55 9.20 -4.32
C TYR A 420 5.22 8.55 -2.97
N SER A 421 4.54 7.40 -2.98
CA SER A 421 4.13 6.68 -1.78
C SER A 421 4.63 5.24 -1.69
N ASP A 422 4.46 4.62 -0.52
CA ASP A 422 4.52 3.16 -0.39
C ASP A 422 3.30 2.52 -1.09
N GLU A 423 3.40 1.20 -1.32
CA GLU A 423 2.36 0.41 -1.99
C GLU A 423 2.25 -1.01 -1.40
N ASP A 424 1.14 -1.69 -1.68
CA ASP A 424 0.95 -3.10 -1.37
C ASP A 424 0.46 -3.90 -2.59
N LEU A 425 0.48 -5.23 -2.50
CA LEU A 425 -0.13 -6.13 -3.48
C LEU A 425 -1.53 -6.53 -3.06
N ILE A 426 -2.45 -6.49 -4.02
CA ILE A 426 -3.80 -7.03 -3.91
C ILE A 426 -4.04 -8.20 -4.88
N GLY A 427 -4.84 -9.15 -4.42
CA GLY A 427 -5.32 -10.27 -5.22
C GLY A 427 -6.48 -9.88 -6.17
N ALA A 428 -7.00 -10.87 -6.89
CA ALA A 428 -8.15 -10.69 -7.78
C ALA A 428 -9.43 -10.22 -7.05
N ASP A 429 -9.57 -10.56 -5.77
CA ASP A 429 -10.67 -10.17 -4.88
C ASP A 429 -10.40 -8.86 -4.10
N GLY A 430 -9.22 -8.26 -4.28
CA GLY A 430 -8.78 -7.07 -3.54
C GLY A 430 -8.12 -7.35 -2.19
N THR A 431 -7.93 -8.62 -1.80
CA THR A 431 -7.25 -8.98 -0.55
C THR A 431 -5.77 -8.60 -0.62
N ARG A 432 -5.28 -7.87 0.40
CA ARG A 432 -3.88 -7.41 0.51
C ARG A 432 -2.96 -8.51 1.05
N PHE A 433 -1.76 -8.69 0.49
CA PHE A 433 -0.85 -9.76 0.94
C PHE A 433 0.66 -9.47 0.90
N SER A 434 1.12 -8.33 0.39
CA SER A 434 2.55 -7.95 0.42
C SER A 434 2.69 -6.44 0.49
N VAL A 435 3.65 -5.91 1.23
CA VAL A 435 3.88 -4.46 1.39
C VAL A 435 5.27 -4.11 0.88
N PHE A 436 5.38 -3.03 0.12
CA PHE A 436 6.64 -2.46 -0.34
C PHE A 436 6.87 -1.11 0.35
N ARG A 437 7.72 -1.14 1.38
CA ARG A 437 8.19 0.05 2.10
C ARG A 437 9.36 0.64 1.33
N LYS A 438 9.19 1.85 0.79
CA LYS A 438 10.20 2.51 -0.03
C LYS A 438 11.04 3.46 0.83
N PRO A 439 12.34 3.64 0.53
CA PRO A 439 13.12 4.70 1.17
C PRO A 439 12.65 6.08 0.69
N GLY A 440 13.09 7.14 1.39
CA GLY A 440 13.11 8.49 0.83
C GLY A 440 13.94 8.56 -0.46
N PHE A 441 13.83 9.68 -1.19
CA PHE A 441 14.39 9.78 -2.54
C PHE A 441 15.89 9.47 -2.57
N ASN A 442 16.28 8.45 -3.33
CA ASN A 442 17.63 7.91 -3.40
C ASN A 442 18.04 7.78 -4.87
N ARG A 443 18.81 8.75 -5.37
CA ARG A 443 19.17 8.83 -6.79
C ARG A 443 19.98 7.63 -7.23
N GLU A 444 20.94 7.21 -6.40
CA GLU A 444 21.80 6.08 -6.73
C GLU A 444 21.04 4.77 -6.82
N LEU A 445 20.08 4.54 -5.91
CA LEU A 445 19.20 3.37 -5.99
C LEU A 445 18.34 3.41 -7.25
N LEU A 446 17.82 4.59 -7.62
CA LEU A 446 17.01 4.78 -8.84
C LEU A 446 17.82 4.55 -10.13
N LEU A 447 19.11 4.88 -10.13
CA LEU A 447 20.02 4.57 -11.25
C LEU A 447 20.35 3.06 -11.36
N CYS A 448 19.96 2.26 -10.36
CA CYS A 448 20.13 0.82 -10.35
C CYS A 448 18.85 0.08 -10.71
N HIS A 449 17.71 0.47 -10.16
CA HIS A 449 16.40 -0.09 -10.52
C HIS A 449 15.28 0.89 -10.18
N ASN A 450 14.10 0.70 -10.81
CA ASN A 450 12.92 1.47 -10.48
C ASN A 450 12.33 1.01 -9.14
N TYR A 451 12.84 1.50 -8.02
CA TYR A 451 12.29 1.22 -6.68
C TYR A 451 11.03 2.03 -6.38
N VAL A 452 10.78 3.08 -7.17
CA VAL A 452 9.66 4.00 -6.96
C VAL A 452 8.37 3.41 -7.51
N THR A 453 8.39 2.83 -8.73
CA THR A 453 7.21 2.23 -9.37
C THR A 453 5.99 3.16 -9.29
N HIS A 454 5.02 2.85 -8.41
CA HIS A 454 3.80 3.60 -8.17
C HIS A 454 3.83 4.28 -6.79
N CYS A 455 2.74 4.82 -6.24
CA CYS A 455 1.96 5.89 -6.84
C CYS A 455 2.81 7.16 -6.93
N VAL A 456 2.95 7.71 -8.14
CA VAL A 456 3.68 8.98 -8.38
C VAL A 456 2.67 10.11 -8.58
N VAL A 457 2.94 11.26 -7.95
CA VAL A 457 2.22 12.52 -8.15
C VAL A 457 3.20 13.62 -8.51
N ALA A 458 3.04 14.26 -9.66
CA ALA A 458 3.95 15.30 -10.15
C ALA A 458 3.19 16.57 -10.53
N GLU A 459 3.81 17.74 -10.38
CA GLU A 459 3.25 18.96 -10.98
C GLU A 459 3.15 18.80 -12.49
N LYS A 460 2.02 19.20 -13.06
CA LYS A 460 1.80 19.12 -14.51
C LYS A 460 2.85 19.95 -15.26
N ALA A 461 3.22 21.11 -14.73
CA ALA A 461 4.25 21.95 -15.33
C ALA A 461 5.62 21.25 -15.40
N LEU A 462 5.97 20.49 -14.36
CA LEU A 462 7.20 19.67 -14.34
C LEU A 462 7.12 18.55 -15.40
N PHE A 463 5.99 17.83 -15.47
CA PHE A 463 5.75 16.82 -16.51
C PHE A 463 5.88 17.39 -17.93
N ASP A 464 5.27 18.55 -18.18
CA ASP A 464 5.34 19.22 -19.47
C ASP A 464 6.80 19.66 -19.80
N SER A 465 7.55 20.13 -18.80
CA SER A 465 8.94 20.60 -18.97
C SER A 465 9.92 19.50 -19.35
N VAL A 466 9.67 18.26 -18.93
CA VAL A 466 10.49 17.09 -19.26
C VAL A 466 10.04 16.37 -20.54
N GLY A 467 8.94 16.83 -21.16
CA GLY A 467 8.40 16.27 -22.40
C GLY A 467 7.53 15.03 -22.23
N GLY A 468 7.09 14.70 -21.02
CA GLY A 468 6.24 13.53 -20.74
C GLY A 468 6.92 12.17 -20.95
N CYS A 469 6.12 11.13 -21.21
CA CYS A 469 6.61 9.76 -21.44
C CYS A 469 7.22 9.62 -22.85
N ASP A 470 8.34 8.89 -22.96
CA ASP A 470 8.93 8.54 -24.25
C ASP A 470 8.45 7.15 -24.73
N SER A 471 7.84 7.09 -25.91
CA SER A 471 7.39 5.82 -26.49
C SER A 471 8.51 4.83 -26.80
N GLU A 472 9.77 5.28 -26.93
CA GLU A 472 10.92 4.38 -27.04
C GLU A 472 11.21 3.63 -25.73
N MET A 473 10.68 4.12 -24.61
CA MET A 473 10.83 3.53 -23.28
C MET A 473 9.60 2.74 -22.82
N ASN A 474 8.64 2.43 -23.72
CA ASN A 474 7.54 1.53 -23.38
C ASN A 474 8.08 0.25 -22.70
N GLY A 475 7.47 -0.14 -21.58
CA GLY A 475 7.92 -1.23 -20.69
C GLY A 475 8.74 -0.76 -19.48
N ALA A 476 9.35 0.42 -19.55
CA ALA A 476 10.06 1.10 -18.45
C ALA A 476 9.80 2.61 -18.44
N GLN A 477 8.65 3.03 -18.99
CA GLN A 477 8.29 4.43 -19.21
C GLN A 477 8.15 5.20 -17.90
N ASP A 478 7.73 4.51 -16.85
CA ASP A 478 7.63 5.01 -15.48
C ASP A 478 9.02 5.29 -14.88
N HIS A 479 10.00 4.40 -15.11
CA HIS A 479 11.38 4.58 -14.70
C HIS A 479 12.03 5.78 -15.40
N ASP A 480 11.91 5.87 -16.73
CA ASP A 480 12.41 7.01 -17.51
C ASP A 480 11.74 8.32 -17.07
N LEU A 481 10.40 8.32 -16.94
CA LEU A 481 9.67 9.51 -16.54
C LEU A 481 10.11 9.98 -15.15
N PHE A 482 10.18 9.08 -14.16
CA PHE A 482 10.56 9.48 -12.80
C PHE A 482 12.00 10.00 -12.74
N LEU A 483 12.95 9.39 -13.48
CA LEU A 483 14.31 9.89 -13.61
C LEU A 483 14.31 11.33 -14.14
N LYS A 484 13.61 11.60 -15.25
CA LYS A 484 13.52 12.95 -15.84
C LYS A 484 12.88 13.96 -14.90
N LEU A 485 11.80 13.57 -14.22
CA LEU A 485 11.11 14.44 -13.25
C LEU A 485 12.03 14.76 -12.07
N ALA A 486 12.68 13.76 -11.48
CA ALA A 486 13.54 13.93 -10.31
C ALA A 486 14.79 14.78 -10.60
N GLU A 487 15.28 14.77 -11.84
CA GLU A 487 16.40 15.62 -12.28
C GLU A 487 16.04 17.13 -12.32
N GLN A 488 14.76 17.47 -12.51
CA GLN A 488 14.30 18.86 -12.63
C GLN A 488 13.45 19.33 -11.44
N ALA A 489 12.98 18.40 -10.59
CA ALA A 489 12.19 18.72 -9.41
C ALA A 489 12.97 19.57 -8.41
N GLU A 490 12.34 20.61 -7.88
CA GLU A 490 12.89 21.35 -6.74
C GLU A 490 12.84 20.48 -5.47
N ARG A 491 11.82 19.64 -5.33
CA ARG A 491 11.63 18.81 -4.15
C ARG A 491 10.90 17.51 -4.44
N VAL A 492 11.63 16.40 -4.30
CA VAL A 492 11.07 15.06 -4.29
C VAL A 492 10.65 14.65 -2.87
N THR A 493 9.38 14.35 -2.66
CA THR A 493 8.81 14.00 -1.34
C THR A 493 8.25 12.59 -1.31
N HIS A 494 8.81 11.74 -0.45
CA HIS A 494 8.23 10.45 -0.12
C HIS A 494 7.13 10.59 0.95
N VAL A 495 6.00 9.95 0.70
CA VAL A 495 4.87 9.81 1.62
C VAL A 495 4.87 8.35 2.13
N PRO A 496 5.36 8.08 3.36
CA PRO A 496 5.59 6.71 3.86
C PRO A 496 4.29 6.04 4.34
N GLU A 497 3.26 6.11 3.50
CA GLU A 497 1.93 5.52 3.71
C GLU A 497 1.60 4.63 2.50
N ILE A 498 0.86 3.55 2.72
CA ILE A 498 0.43 2.64 1.66
C ILE A 498 -0.78 3.27 0.96
N LEU A 499 -0.52 3.98 -0.14
CA LEU A 499 -1.56 4.75 -0.87
C LEU A 499 -1.94 4.13 -2.22
N TYR A 500 -1.27 3.05 -2.61
CA TYR A 500 -1.46 2.36 -3.87
C TYR A 500 -1.60 0.85 -3.65
N HIS A 501 -2.53 0.23 -4.36
CA HIS A 501 -2.84 -1.19 -4.30
C HIS A 501 -2.60 -1.80 -5.67
N TRP A 502 -1.42 -2.40 -5.82
CA TRP A 502 -0.97 -3.01 -7.06
C TRP A 502 -1.56 -4.41 -7.22
N ARG A 503 -2.29 -4.66 -8.29
CA ARG A 503 -2.92 -5.94 -8.58
C ARG A 503 -1.93 -6.93 -9.16
N ALA A 504 -1.82 -8.09 -8.51
CA ALA A 504 -1.12 -9.23 -9.08
C ALA A 504 -1.97 -9.88 -10.19
N SER A 505 -1.80 -9.45 -11.45
CA SER A 505 -2.50 -9.99 -12.63
C SER A 505 -1.56 -10.80 -13.55
N GLU A 506 -2.06 -11.85 -14.20
CA GLU A 506 -1.28 -12.65 -15.18
C GLU A 506 -0.76 -11.81 -16.37
N SER A 507 -1.41 -10.68 -16.65
CA SER A 507 -1.04 -9.70 -17.68
C SER A 507 0.05 -8.73 -17.23
N SER A 508 0.39 -8.65 -15.93
CA SER A 508 1.42 -7.74 -15.43
C SER A 508 2.79 -8.08 -16.02
N THR A 509 3.55 -7.06 -16.43
CA THR A 509 4.92 -7.22 -16.97
C THR A 509 5.86 -7.92 -15.97
N SER A 510 5.58 -7.84 -14.66
CA SER A 510 6.31 -8.57 -13.61
C SER A 510 6.12 -10.09 -13.72
N ILE A 511 4.97 -10.55 -14.20
CA ILE A 511 4.59 -11.97 -14.31
C ILE A 511 4.84 -12.51 -15.74
N ASN A 512 4.53 -11.73 -16.78
CA ASN A 512 4.61 -12.20 -18.17
C ASN A 512 6.05 -12.20 -18.73
N HIS A 513 6.65 -13.39 -18.82
CA HIS A 513 8.00 -13.61 -19.32
C HIS A 513 8.28 -13.06 -20.73
N SER A 514 7.28 -12.99 -21.61
CA SER A 514 7.47 -12.51 -23.00
C SER A 514 7.73 -11.00 -23.09
N GLN A 515 7.31 -10.24 -22.08
CA GLN A 515 7.47 -8.79 -22.05
C GLN A 515 8.75 -8.33 -21.34
N LYS A 516 9.47 -9.25 -20.69
CA LYS A 516 10.63 -8.91 -19.85
C LYS A 516 11.85 -8.47 -20.66
N GLU A 517 12.01 -8.91 -21.91
CA GLU A 517 13.22 -8.58 -22.69
C GLU A 517 13.24 -7.11 -23.14
N TYR A 518 12.19 -6.66 -23.84
CA TYR A 518 12.15 -5.27 -24.33
C TYR A 518 12.04 -4.25 -23.19
N ALA A 519 11.33 -4.58 -22.11
CA ALA A 519 11.20 -3.72 -20.94
C ALA A 519 12.53 -3.58 -20.17
N ASP A 520 13.31 -4.67 -20.05
CA ASP A 520 14.64 -4.63 -19.44
C ASP A 520 15.62 -3.79 -20.28
N GLU A 521 15.56 -3.89 -21.61
CA GLU A 521 16.33 -3.01 -22.51
C GLU A 521 15.91 -1.54 -22.40
N ALA A 522 14.60 -1.26 -22.32
CA ALA A 522 14.08 0.08 -22.13
C ALA A 522 14.56 0.70 -20.80
N GLY A 523 14.54 -0.04 -19.69
CA GLY A 523 15.06 0.46 -18.42
C GLY A 523 16.57 0.72 -18.45
N SER A 524 17.34 -0.14 -19.13
CA SER A 524 18.79 0.08 -19.34
C SER A 524 19.06 1.37 -20.11
N LYS A 525 18.27 1.65 -21.17
CA LYS A 525 18.33 2.92 -21.91
C LYS A 525 17.90 4.12 -21.07
N SER A 526 16.91 3.94 -20.20
CA SER A 526 16.41 4.98 -19.29
C SER A 526 17.52 5.44 -18.33
N VAL A 527 18.23 4.50 -17.71
CA VAL A 527 19.41 4.79 -16.87
C VAL A 527 20.52 5.46 -17.69
N ALA A 528 20.80 4.97 -18.90
CA ALA A 528 21.83 5.58 -19.75
C ALA A 528 21.49 7.03 -20.12
N GLY A 529 20.22 7.30 -20.41
CA GLY A 529 19.69 8.65 -20.64
C GLY A 529 19.86 9.55 -19.42
N ALA A 530 19.57 9.05 -18.22
CA ALA A 530 19.76 9.79 -16.97
C ALA A 530 21.23 10.13 -16.71
N LEU A 531 22.15 9.17 -16.88
CA LEU A 531 23.60 9.43 -16.76
C LEU A 531 24.05 10.55 -17.70
N ALA A 532 23.57 10.53 -18.95
CA ALA A 532 23.89 11.56 -19.94
C ALA A 532 23.33 12.95 -19.56
N ARG A 533 22.08 13.03 -19.09
CA ARG A 533 21.45 14.29 -18.66
C ARG A 533 22.09 14.88 -17.40
N LEU A 534 22.52 14.03 -16.48
CA LEU A 534 23.24 14.41 -15.26
C LEU A 534 24.72 14.75 -15.51
N GLY A 535 25.25 14.50 -16.72
CA GLY A 535 26.68 14.68 -17.01
C GLY A 535 27.59 13.66 -16.30
N ILE A 536 27.05 12.52 -15.89
CA ILE A 536 27.80 11.45 -15.23
C ILE A 536 28.40 10.55 -16.33
N GLY A 537 29.71 10.62 -16.51
CA GLY A 537 30.43 9.76 -17.45
C GLY A 537 30.38 8.30 -17.03
N GLY A 538 29.91 7.41 -17.90
CA GLY A 538 29.86 5.98 -17.63
C GLY A 538 29.11 5.19 -18.70
N ASN A 539 28.98 3.89 -18.48
CA ASN A 539 28.15 2.99 -19.29
C ASN A 539 27.21 2.20 -18.39
N VAL A 540 26.04 1.84 -18.92
CA VAL A 540 25.09 0.97 -18.22
C VAL A 540 25.34 -0.48 -18.59
N GLN A 541 25.33 -1.36 -17.60
CA GLN A 541 25.46 -2.80 -17.77
C GLN A 541 24.25 -3.49 -17.15
N ASN A 542 23.66 -4.45 -17.86
CA ASN A 542 22.62 -5.30 -17.27
C ASN A 542 23.26 -6.25 -16.26
N THR A 543 22.54 -6.54 -15.17
CA THR A 543 22.98 -7.54 -14.19
C THR A 543 22.33 -8.89 -14.47
N GLU A 544 22.66 -9.90 -13.65
CA GLU A 544 21.98 -11.22 -13.70
C GLU A 544 20.50 -11.11 -13.27
N LEU A 545 20.16 -10.07 -12.50
CA LEU A 545 18.79 -9.76 -12.12
C LEU A 545 18.17 -8.82 -13.16
N LYS A 546 17.05 -9.24 -13.76
CA LYS A 546 16.29 -8.40 -14.68
C LYS A 546 15.77 -7.14 -13.98
N PHE A 547 15.76 -6.02 -14.69
CA PHE A 547 15.39 -4.69 -14.19
C PHE A 547 16.34 -4.10 -13.14
N PHE A 548 17.51 -4.73 -12.94
CA PHE A 548 18.61 -4.20 -12.15
C PHE A 548 19.81 -3.93 -13.06
N TYR A 549 20.33 -2.71 -12.96
CA TYR A 549 21.37 -2.17 -13.81
C TYR A 549 22.56 -1.72 -12.97
N ARG A 550 23.76 -1.82 -13.55
CA ARG A 550 24.98 -1.21 -13.03
C ARG A 550 25.33 0.00 -13.87
N ALA A 551 25.23 1.19 -13.28
CA ALA A 551 25.83 2.40 -13.82
C ALA A 551 27.35 2.39 -13.57
N ARG A 552 28.12 1.80 -14.50
CA ARG A 552 29.58 1.72 -14.39
C ARG A 552 30.20 3.06 -14.81
N ARG A 553 30.53 3.88 -13.83
CA ARG A 553 31.06 5.24 -14.01
C ARG A 553 32.52 5.22 -14.47
N PHE A 554 32.92 6.25 -15.20
CA PHE A 554 34.33 6.49 -15.48
C PHE A 554 35.04 6.98 -14.22
N LEU A 555 36.28 6.54 -14.03
CA LEU A 555 37.10 7.01 -12.93
C LEU A 555 37.47 8.49 -13.16
N PRO A 556 37.75 9.25 -12.08
CA PRO A 556 38.34 10.58 -12.22
C PRO A 556 39.61 10.53 -13.07
N GLN A 557 39.95 11.64 -13.72
CA GLN A 557 41.16 11.69 -14.54
C GLN A 557 42.40 11.73 -13.63
N ASP A 558 43.30 10.77 -13.80
CA ASP A 558 44.58 10.66 -13.07
C ASP A 558 44.42 10.83 -11.53
N PRO A 559 43.55 10.03 -10.88
CA PRO A 559 43.24 10.21 -9.47
C PRO A 559 44.47 9.85 -8.63
N THR A 560 44.84 10.72 -7.69
CA THR A 560 45.90 10.40 -6.71
C THR A 560 45.29 9.91 -5.41
N VAL A 561 45.73 8.75 -4.93
CA VAL A 561 45.14 8.08 -3.77
C VAL A 561 46.17 7.85 -2.68
N THR A 562 45.85 8.32 -1.49
CA THR A 562 46.51 7.94 -0.24
C THR A 562 45.71 6.85 0.47
N VAL A 563 46.31 5.71 0.76
CA VAL A 563 45.74 4.71 1.66
C VAL A 563 46.24 4.97 3.08
N LEU A 564 45.30 5.13 4.02
CA LEU A 564 45.58 5.42 5.43
C LEU A 564 45.23 4.19 6.28
N VAL A 565 46.20 3.73 7.07
CA VAL A 565 46.09 2.50 7.87
C VAL A 565 46.56 2.78 9.30
N TYR A 566 45.77 2.36 10.29
CA TYR A 566 46.23 2.25 11.67
C TYR A 566 46.57 0.78 11.95
N TRP A 567 47.86 0.48 12.08
CA TRP A 567 48.32 -0.90 12.17
C TRP A 567 48.39 -1.38 13.63
N GLN A 568 47.54 -2.34 13.96
CA GLN A 568 47.39 -2.93 15.31
C GLN A 568 47.56 -4.47 15.33
N ARG A 569 48.16 -5.03 14.27
CA ARG A 569 48.43 -6.47 14.13
C ARG A 569 49.91 -6.80 14.29
N ALA A 570 50.22 -8.08 14.35
CA ALA A 570 51.60 -8.53 14.37
C ALA A 570 52.35 -8.08 13.10
N MET A 571 53.58 -7.57 13.25
CA MET A 571 54.30 -6.93 12.13
C MET A 571 54.76 -7.89 11.03
N ASP A 572 54.84 -9.19 11.30
CA ASP A 572 55.09 -10.24 10.30
C ASP A 572 53.92 -10.42 9.33
N GLU A 573 52.72 -10.00 9.71
CA GLU A 573 51.52 -10.01 8.86
C GLU A 573 51.44 -8.80 7.91
N PHE A 574 52.17 -7.71 8.19
CA PHE A 574 52.05 -6.43 7.47
C PHE A 574 52.36 -6.55 5.99
N LYS A 575 53.50 -7.15 5.65
CA LYS A 575 53.92 -7.28 4.25
C LYS A 575 52.96 -8.16 3.43
N PRO A 576 52.59 -9.38 3.87
CA PRO A 576 51.60 -10.19 3.17
C PRO A 576 50.25 -9.47 2.99
N TRP A 577 49.82 -8.73 4.01
CA TRP A 577 48.59 -7.94 3.98
C TRP A 577 48.67 -6.83 2.93
N LEU A 578 49.74 -6.02 2.95
CA LEU A 578 49.95 -4.93 2.01
C LEU A 578 50.02 -5.43 0.56
N THR A 579 50.75 -6.53 0.32
CA THR A 579 50.83 -7.13 -1.02
C THR A 579 49.46 -7.54 -1.55
N ARG A 580 48.59 -8.12 -0.72
CA ARG A 580 47.21 -8.45 -1.13
C ARG A 580 46.38 -7.21 -1.41
N LEU A 581 46.43 -6.22 -0.51
CA LEU A 581 45.68 -4.98 -0.64
C LEU A 581 45.99 -4.26 -1.96
N MET A 582 47.27 -4.18 -2.30
CA MET A 582 47.72 -3.53 -3.53
C MET A 582 47.38 -4.34 -4.78
N ALA A 583 47.49 -5.67 -4.73
CA ALA A 583 47.22 -6.54 -5.86
C ALA A 583 45.75 -6.47 -6.34
N SER A 584 44.79 -6.27 -5.42
CA SER A 584 43.37 -6.23 -5.75
C SER A 584 42.78 -4.82 -5.87
N ALA A 585 43.58 -3.75 -5.81
CA ALA A 585 43.08 -2.37 -5.84
C ALA A 585 42.31 -2.00 -7.12
N GLY A 586 42.78 -2.46 -8.28
CA GLY A 586 42.23 -2.09 -9.60
C GLY A 586 42.38 -0.61 -9.97
N ALA A 587 43.06 0.18 -9.15
CA ALA A 587 43.52 1.53 -9.40
C ALA A 587 44.86 1.73 -8.68
N THR A 588 45.60 2.78 -9.05
CA THR A 588 46.91 3.07 -8.45
C THR A 588 46.74 3.55 -7.01
N ILE A 589 47.62 3.07 -6.13
CA ILE A 589 47.81 3.63 -4.79
C ILE A 589 49.12 4.42 -4.82
N ASP A 590 49.02 5.74 -4.81
CA ASP A 590 50.16 6.64 -4.93
C ASP A 590 50.94 6.76 -3.63
N GLN A 591 50.24 6.70 -2.50
CA GLN A 591 50.83 6.86 -1.18
C GLN A 591 50.20 5.89 -0.18
N LEU A 592 51.04 5.31 0.67
CA LEU A 592 50.64 4.60 1.87
C LEU A 592 51.05 5.42 3.10
N VAL A 593 50.11 5.71 4.00
CA VAL A 593 50.39 6.35 5.29
C VAL A 593 49.99 5.38 6.41
N VAL A 594 50.93 5.01 7.26
CA VAL A 594 50.71 4.02 8.32
C VAL A 594 51.03 4.59 9.69
N ALA A 595 50.03 4.62 10.57
CA ALA A 595 50.24 4.88 11.99
C ALA A 595 50.53 3.55 12.72
N VAL A 596 51.58 3.53 13.56
CA VAL A 596 52.01 2.36 14.35
C VAL A 596 52.19 2.73 15.82
N GLY A 597 51.91 1.79 16.73
CA GLY A 597 52.09 2.02 18.19
C GLY A 597 53.55 2.03 18.66
N SER A 598 54.50 1.62 17.81
CA SER A 598 55.92 1.54 18.17
C SER A 598 56.83 2.18 17.11
N PRO A 599 57.74 3.10 17.51
CA PRO A 599 58.76 3.66 16.61
C PRO A 599 59.67 2.61 15.96
N SER A 600 59.84 1.44 16.57
CA SER A 600 60.69 0.37 16.01
C SER A 600 60.12 -0.29 14.77
N TRP A 601 58.83 -0.09 14.47
CA TRP A 601 58.15 -0.69 13.31
C TRP A 601 58.26 0.15 12.04
N VAL A 602 58.60 1.44 12.17
CA VAL A 602 58.65 2.42 11.07
C VAL A 602 59.49 1.94 9.89
N GLU A 603 60.68 1.41 10.15
CA GLU A 603 61.57 0.93 9.08
C GLU A 603 61.03 -0.33 8.39
N THR A 604 60.39 -1.23 9.15
CA THR A 604 59.75 -2.43 8.61
C THR A 604 58.62 -2.07 7.65
N VAL A 605 57.78 -1.10 8.03
CA VAL A 605 56.68 -0.59 7.21
C VAL A 605 57.22 0.04 5.92
N ARG A 606 58.21 0.94 6.03
CA ARG A 606 58.82 1.61 4.87
C ARG A 606 59.45 0.62 3.90
N ARG A 607 60.18 -0.37 4.41
CA ARG A 607 60.75 -1.43 3.58
C ARG A 607 59.67 -2.23 2.84
N ALA A 608 58.60 -2.62 3.52
CA ALA A 608 57.50 -3.34 2.91
C ALA A 608 56.78 -2.50 1.83
N GLY A 609 56.61 -1.20 2.06
CA GLY A 609 56.10 -0.26 1.06
C GLY A 609 56.98 -0.18 -0.19
N ALA A 610 58.29 0.03 -0.01
CA ALA A 610 59.26 0.07 -1.11
C ALA A 610 59.29 -1.24 -1.91
N GLU A 611 59.20 -2.40 -1.24
CA GLU A 611 59.14 -3.71 -1.89
C GLU A 611 57.86 -3.92 -2.72
N ASN A 612 56.77 -3.21 -2.40
CA ASN A 612 55.54 -3.21 -3.18
C ASN A 612 55.43 -2.01 -4.14
N GLY A 613 56.46 -1.16 -4.22
CA GLY A 613 56.51 -0.03 -5.15
C GLY A 613 55.58 1.15 -4.80
N VAL A 614 55.21 1.32 -3.53
CA VAL A 614 54.39 2.45 -3.05
C VAL A 614 55.19 3.38 -2.14
N GLU A 615 55.04 4.68 -2.37
CA GLU A 615 55.64 5.69 -1.49
C GLU A 615 54.99 5.59 -0.10
N THR A 616 55.79 5.42 0.95
CA THR A 616 55.29 5.08 2.28
C THR A 616 55.78 6.02 3.36
N ASP A 617 54.83 6.71 3.98
CA ASP A 617 55.03 7.46 5.22
C ASP A 617 54.57 6.61 6.41
N CYS A 618 55.35 6.62 7.49
CA CYS A 618 55.00 5.89 8.70
C CYS A 618 55.27 6.74 9.94
N LEU A 619 54.27 6.78 10.82
CA LEU A 619 54.21 7.63 12.00
C LEU A 619 54.06 6.77 13.24
N ALA A 620 54.88 7.02 14.25
CA ALA A 620 54.70 6.42 15.56
C ALA A 620 53.69 7.26 16.36
N VAL A 621 52.63 6.63 16.83
CA VAL A 621 51.61 7.23 17.71
C VAL A 621 51.65 6.56 19.08
N PRO A 622 51.18 7.22 20.15
CA PRO A 622 51.06 6.58 21.47
C PRO A 622 50.30 5.26 21.38
N GLU A 623 50.77 4.24 22.09
CA GLU A 623 50.22 2.87 22.04
C GLU A 623 48.73 2.79 22.45
N ASP A 624 48.27 3.73 23.27
CA ASP A 624 46.89 3.88 23.73
C ASP A 624 46.01 4.76 22.82
N SER A 625 46.53 5.20 21.67
CA SER A 625 45.76 6.01 20.72
C SER A 625 44.59 5.22 20.12
N GLY A 626 43.40 5.81 20.15
CA GLY A 626 42.28 5.35 19.34
C GLY A 626 42.51 5.61 17.83
N PRO A 627 41.81 4.90 16.94
CA PRO A 627 41.93 5.09 15.49
C PRO A 627 41.72 6.54 15.06
N ALA A 628 40.79 7.28 15.67
CA ALA A 628 40.54 8.68 15.32
C ALA A 628 41.78 9.57 15.53
N ALA A 629 42.47 9.42 16.67
CA ALA A 629 43.69 10.17 16.98
C ALA A 629 44.86 9.73 16.10
N ALA A 630 44.98 8.43 15.84
CA ALA A 630 46.00 7.89 14.94
C ALA A 630 45.85 8.42 13.51
N TYR A 631 44.62 8.43 12.98
CA TYR A 631 44.33 9.00 11.66
C TYR A 631 44.54 10.50 11.62
N ASN A 632 44.11 11.26 12.63
CA ASN A 632 44.37 12.70 12.70
C ASN A 632 45.86 13.04 12.67
N SER A 633 46.69 12.25 13.36
CA SER A 633 48.16 12.43 13.35
C SER A 633 48.77 12.27 11.96
N ALA A 634 48.06 11.58 11.05
CA ALA A 634 48.48 11.28 9.70
C ALA A 634 47.90 12.23 8.64
N VAL A 635 46.91 13.07 8.96
CA VAL A 635 46.20 13.94 7.99
C VAL A 635 47.16 14.90 7.26
N ASP A 636 48.15 15.43 7.96
CA ASP A 636 49.14 16.36 7.38
C ASP A 636 50.11 15.67 6.42
N CYS A 637 50.26 14.35 6.52
CA CYS A 637 51.10 13.57 5.60
C CYS A 637 50.39 13.22 4.29
N ILE A 638 49.06 13.37 4.21
CA ILE A 638 48.26 12.99 3.05
C ILE A 638 48.58 13.89 1.85
N ARG A 639 48.96 13.26 0.73
CA ARG A 639 49.28 13.91 -0.54
C ARG A 639 48.27 13.64 -1.66
N GLY A 640 47.55 12.52 -1.59
CA GLY A 640 46.54 12.17 -2.58
C GLY A 640 45.34 13.11 -2.56
N GLU A 641 44.68 13.23 -3.70
CA GLU A 641 43.37 13.87 -3.82
C GLU A 641 42.29 13.11 -3.03
N PHE A 642 42.41 11.78 -3.01
CA PHE A 642 41.52 10.89 -2.27
C PHE A 642 42.26 10.17 -1.15
N VAL A 643 41.53 9.87 -0.07
CA VAL A 643 42.00 9.10 1.07
C VAL A 643 41.11 7.88 1.24
N ALA A 644 41.68 6.69 1.18
CA ALA A 644 41.00 5.46 1.54
C ALA A 644 41.42 5.07 2.96
N LEU A 645 40.46 5.03 3.88
CA LEU A 645 40.64 4.43 5.21
C LEU A 645 40.51 2.92 5.06
N VAL A 646 41.51 2.18 5.49
CA VAL A 646 41.50 0.71 5.43
C VAL A 646 41.92 0.16 6.78
N ASP A 647 40.96 -0.47 7.47
CA ASP A 647 41.23 -1.15 8.73
C ASP A 647 42.17 -2.35 8.53
N CYS A 648 43.13 -2.50 9.46
CA CYS A 648 44.10 -3.58 9.40
C CYS A 648 43.49 -4.98 9.55
N LEU A 649 42.24 -5.11 10.02
CA LEU A 649 41.50 -6.37 10.14
C LEU A 649 40.89 -6.89 8.83
N ILE A 650 40.93 -6.09 7.75
CA ILE A 650 40.50 -6.52 6.42
C ILE A 650 41.50 -7.53 5.86
N GLU A 651 41.07 -8.73 5.47
CA GLU A 651 42.03 -9.75 4.97
C GLU A 651 42.16 -9.86 3.46
N THR A 652 41.01 -9.83 2.78
CA THR A 652 40.90 -10.01 1.33
C THR A 652 39.93 -8.96 0.81
N PRO A 653 40.45 -7.86 0.23
CA PRO A 653 39.62 -6.98 -0.56
C PRO A 653 39.23 -7.66 -1.87
N GLY A 654 37.97 -7.50 -2.26
CA GLY A 654 37.51 -7.90 -3.60
C GLY A 654 38.31 -7.21 -4.70
N ASP A 655 38.42 -7.88 -5.85
CA ASP A 655 39.15 -7.36 -7.01
C ASP A 655 38.52 -6.04 -7.50
N GLY A 656 39.35 -5.02 -7.67
CA GLY A 656 38.94 -3.70 -8.12
C GLY A 656 38.35 -2.80 -7.02
N TRP A 657 38.62 -3.09 -5.74
CA TRP A 657 38.02 -2.37 -4.61
C TRP A 657 38.18 -0.85 -4.70
N LEU A 658 39.37 -0.36 -5.04
CA LEU A 658 39.65 1.08 -5.06
C LEU A 658 39.00 1.74 -6.26
N ALA A 659 39.04 1.08 -7.42
CA ALA A 659 38.33 1.54 -8.61
C ALA A 659 36.82 1.69 -8.33
N ALA A 660 36.20 0.73 -7.64
CA ALA A 660 34.78 0.77 -7.30
C ALA A 660 34.41 1.93 -6.35
N LEU A 661 35.28 2.30 -5.41
CA LEU A 661 35.05 3.49 -4.58
C LEU A 661 35.22 4.79 -5.38
N LEU A 662 36.22 4.83 -6.26
CA LEU A 662 36.50 5.99 -7.12
C LEU A 662 35.40 6.27 -8.15
N GLU A 663 34.58 5.27 -8.54
CA GLU A 663 33.39 5.46 -9.38
C GLU A 663 32.45 6.55 -8.81
N TYR A 664 32.40 6.73 -7.49
CA TYR A 664 31.52 7.70 -6.81
C TYR A 664 32.30 8.83 -6.15
N GLY A 665 33.54 8.58 -5.72
CA GLY A 665 34.33 9.53 -4.94
C GLY A 665 34.61 10.87 -5.63
N GLY A 666 34.61 10.91 -6.97
CA GLY A 666 34.88 12.14 -7.74
C GLY A 666 33.78 13.19 -7.72
N GLN A 667 32.56 12.87 -7.30
CA GLN A 667 31.40 13.78 -7.36
C GLN A 667 31.40 14.79 -6.21
N GLU A 668 31.27 16.09 -6.51
CA GLU A 668 31.44 17.19 -5.55
C GLU A 668 30.50 17.12 -4.34
N GLU A 669 29.28 16.62 -4.53
CA GLU A 669 28.29 16.43 -3.47
C GLU A 669 28.62 15.26 -2.53
N VAL A 670 29.44 14.31 -2.97
CA VAL A 670 29.76 13.10 -2.18
C VAL A 670 30.75 13.45 -1.06
N GLY A 671 30.42 13.04 0.16
CA GLY A 671 31.27 13.15 1.34
C GLY A 671 32.05 11.87 1.63
N LEU A 672 31.37 10.72 1.67
CA LEU A 672 31.99 9.41 1.97
C LEU A 672 31.48 8.36 0.98
N VAL A 673 32.36 7.45 0.57
CA VAL A 673 31.98 6.24 -0.19
C VAL A 673 32.41 5.00 0.59
N GLY A 674 31.47 4.14 0.93
CA GLY A 674 31.70 2.91 1.68
C GLY A 674 31.49 1.68 0.82
N GLY A 675 32.34 0.67 1.02
CA GLY A 675 32.14 -0.66 0.44
C GLY A 675 31.29 -1.56 1.34
N ARG A 676 30.93 -2.74 0.83
CA ARG A 676 30.31 -3.81 1.62
C ARG A 676 31.33 -4.43 2.57
N VAL A 677 30.98 -4.49 3.85
CA VAL A 677 31.77 -5.18 4.88
C VAL A 677 31.01 -6.43 5.33
N ASP A 678 31.57 -7.60 5.00
CA ASP A 678 31.07 -8.89 5.46
C ASP A 678 31.71 -9.21 6.82
N TYR A 679 30.88 -9.16 7.86
CA TYR A 679 31.28 -9.49 9.22
C TYR A 679 31.28 -11.01 9.42
N PRO A 680 32.24 -11.57 10.18
CA PRO A 680 32.15 -12.97 10.62
C PRO A 680 30.86 -13.16 11.43
N PRO A 681 30.29 -14.39 11.51
CA PRO A 681 29.08 -14.65 12.27
C PRO A 681 29.18 -14.08 13.69
N VAL A 682 28.24 -13.19 14.02
CA VAL A 682 28.16 -12.52 15.33
C VAL A 682 26.93 -13.03 16.09
N PRO A 683 26.99 -13.10 17.44
CA PRO A 683 25.81 -13.46 18.23
C PRO A 683 24.62 -12.49 18.06
N LEU A 684 24.90 -11.23 17.72
CA LEU A 684 23.92 -10.17 17.50
C LEU A 684 24.11 -9.59 16.10
N GLU A 685 23.43 -10.20 15.13
CA GLU A 685 23.39 -9.78 13.74
C GLU A 685 22.44 -8.58 13.56
N VAL A 686 22.88 -7.59 12.79
CA VAL A 686 22.02 -6.47 12.39
C VAL A 686 21.16 -6.93 11.22
N THR A 687 19.84 -6.81 11.36
CA THR A 687 18.88 -7.06 10.27
C THR A 687 18.16 -5.76 9.92
N PRO A 688 17.34 -5.72 8.84
CA PRO A 688 16.47 -4.57 8.59
C PRO A 688 15.53 -4.25 9.76
N ILE A 689 15.26 -5.19 10.66
CA ILE A 689 14.46 -4.97 11.87
C ILE A 689 15.40 -5.02 13.08
N PRO A 690 15.62 -3.91 13.79
CA PRO A 690 16.52 -3.87 14.94
C PRO A 690 15.90 -4.55 16.17
N ASP A 691 16.74 -5.22 16.95
CA ASP A 691 16.41 -5.60 18.32
C ASP A 691 16.69 -4.41 19.25
N CYS A 692 15.62 -3.67 19.57
CA CYS A 692 15.69 -2.49 20.44
C CYS A 692 16.01 -2.82 21.91
N SER A 693 16.05 -4.09 22.30
CA SER A 693 16.51 -4.50 23.64
C SER A 693 18.04 -4.57 23.74
N VAL A 694 18.74 -4.62 22.61
CA VAL A 694 20.20 -4.72 22.56
C VAL A 694 20.84 -3.36 22.89
N THR A 695 21.60 -3.31 23.98
CA THR A 695 22.27 -2.09 24.45
C THR A 695 23.67 -1.91 23.86
N SER A 696 24.21 -2.93 23.19
CA SER A 696 25.56 -2.95 22.62
C SER A 696 25.85 -1.73 21.73
N PRO A 697 26.91 -0.95 22.02
CA PRO A 697 27.36 0.11 21.14
C PRO A 697 27.78 -0.36 19.75
N SER A 698 28.43 -1.52 19.61
CA SER A 698 28.86 -2.03 18.30
C SER A 698 27.67 -2.49 17.45
N TYR A 699 26.62 -3.04 18.07
CA TYR A 699 25.35 -3.29 17.40
C TYR A 699 24.71 -1.99 16.91
N TYR A 700 24.67 -0.96 17.77
CA TYR A 700 24.14 0.36 17.44
C TYR A 700 24.91 1.03 16.27
N ALA A 701 26.24 1.03 16.31
CA ALA A 701 27.08 1.61 15.26
C ALA A 701 26.87 0.90 13.91
N ARG A 702 26.80 -0.44 13.91
CA ARG A 702 26.52 -1.24 12.71
C ARG A 702 25.11 -1.00 12.18
N PHE A 703 24.12 -0.81 13.05
CA PHE A 703 22.77 -0.43 12.64
C PHE A 703 22.77 0.92 11.91
N LEU A 704 23.42 1.95 12.47
CA LEU A 704 23.51 3.27 11.84
C LEU A 704 24.16 3.24 10.45
N ALA A 705 25.13 2.35 10.23
CA ALA A 705 25.83 2.24 8.95
C ALA A 705 25.08 1.37 7.91
N ASN A 706 24.25 0.41 8.33
CA ASN A 706 23.76 -0.64 7.44
C ASN A 706 22.23 -0.75 7.34
N CYS A 707 21.44 -0.09 8.20
CA CYS A 707 19.99 -0.31 8.26
C CYS A 707 19.27 -0.06 6.92
N SER A 708 19.58 1.05 6.25
CA SER A 708 19.04 1.39 4.93
C SER A 708 19.52 0.41 3.86
N VAL A 709 20.82 0.07 3.84
CA VAL A 709 21.38 -0.90 2.89
C VAL A 709 20.72 -2.28 3.00
N LEU A 710 20.50 -2.75 4.23
CA LEU A 710 19.84 -4.04 4.49
C LEU A 710 18.38 -4.03 4.07
N MET A 711 17.68 -2.89 4.24
CA MET A 711 16.27 -2.74 3.84
C MET A 711 16.11 -2.65 2.32
N ASN A 712 16.93 -1.84 1.66
CA ASN A 712 16.79 -1.51 0.23
C ASN A 712 17.48 -2.53 -0.69
N GLY A 713 18.34 -3.39 -0.15
CA GLY A 713 19.04 -4.44 -0.87
C GLY A 713 20.55 -4.22 -0.94
N LEU A 714 21.29 -5.28 -0.62
CA LEU A 714 22.75 -5.27 -0.54
C LEU A 714 23.47 -5.19 -1.89
N HIS A 715 22.75 -5.29 -3.00
CA HIS A 715 23.30 -5.47 -4.35
C HIS A 715 23.27 -4.21 -5.22
N CYS A 716 22.74 -3.10 -4.70
CA CYS A 716 22.63 -1.84 -5.42
C CYS A 716 23.45 -0.74 -4.72
N PRO A 717 24.23 0.05 -5.47
CA PRO A 717 24.64 1.37 -5.03
C PRO A 717 23.45 2.19 -4.50
N GLN A 718 23.65 2.89 -3.40
CA GLN A 718 22.60 3.70 -2.80
C GLN A 718 23.18 4.81 -1.93
N GLU A 719 22.45 5.91 -1.80
CA GLU A 719 22.72 6.91 -0.79
C GLU A 719 22.42 6.36 0.60
N VAL A 720 23.25 6.71 1.58
CA VAL A 720 23.15 6.24 2.98
C VAL A 720 23.38 7.38 3.95
N ARG A 721 22.84 7.27 5.17
CA ARG A 721 23.10 8.25 6.24
C ARG A 721 24.55 8.21 6.72
N SER A 722 25.15 7.02 6.76
CA SER A 722 26.54 6.81 7.18
C SER A 722 27.09 5.57 6.49
N VAL A 723 28.42 5.51 6.41
CA VAL A 723 29.16 4.31 6.01
C VAL A 723 29.82 3.66 7.23
N THR A 724 30.43 2.50 7.03
CA THR A 724 31.26 1.80 8.03
C THR A 724 32.60 2.52 8.23
N GLY A 725 33.18 2.40 9.42
CA GLY A 725 34.45 3.04 9.76
C GLY A 725 35.68 2.21 9.36
N GLU A 726 35.45 0.94 9.08
CA GLU A 726 36.45 -0.06 8.72
C GLU A 726 36.96 0.16 7.30
N PHE A 727 36.14 0.75 6.42
CA PHE A 727 36.49 0.93 5.03
C PHE A 727 35.67 2.01 4.33
N CYS A 728 36.32 3.14 4.02
CA CYS A 728 35.68 4.19 3.23
C CYS A 728 36.69 5.07 2.47
N LEU A 729 36.21 5.73 1.42
CA LEU A 729 36.93 6.73 0.65
C LEU A 729 36.35 8.12 0.95
N ILE A 730 37.23 9.11 1.08
CA ILE A 730 36.89 10.53 1.22
C ILE A 730 37.84 11.38 0.37
N ARG A 731 37.38 12.51 -0.16
CA ARG A 731 38.28 13.51 -0.75
C ARG A 731 39.08 14.19 0.35
N THR A 732 40.39 14.34 0.14
CA THR A 732 41.31 14.98 1.11
C THR A 732 40.85 16.38 1.50
N ALA A 733 40.35 17.17 0.53
CA ALA A 733 39.80 18.50 0.80
C ALA A 733 38.61 18.44 1.77
N VAL A 734 37.68 17.51 1.57
CA VAL A 734 36.49 17.32 2.42
C VAL A 734 36.89 16.89 3.84
N LEU A 735 37.86 15.98 3.98
CA LEU A 735 38.36 15.56 5.30
C LEU A 735 39.01 16.72 6.06
N ARG A 736 39.80 17.56 5.35
CA ARG A 736 40.47 18.73 5.95
C ARG A 736 39.50 19.84 6.32
N GLU A 737 38.54 20.14 5.45
CA GLU A 737 37.47 21.12 5.71
C GLU A 737 36.61 20.73 6.91
N ALA A 738 36.39 19.42 7.10
CA ALA A 738 35.70 18.90 8.29
C ALA A 738 36.55 18.99 9.57
N GLY A 739 37.84 19.31 9.49
CA GLY A 739 38.76 19.33 10.62
C GLY A 739 39.21 17.94 11.10
N GLY A 740 39.14 16.93 10.23
CA GLY A 740 39.46 15.54 10.57
C GLY A 740 38.39 14.85 11.43
N PHE A 741 38.84 13.90 12.26
CA PHE A 741 37.99 13.11 13.16
C PHE A 741 37.91 13.76 14.56
N ASN A 742 36.74 13.70 15.21
CA ASN A 742 36.61 14.16 16.59
C ASN A 742 37.13 13.07 17.57
N ALA A 743 38.45 13.03 17.73
CA ALA A 743 39.13 12.03 18.57
C ALA A 743 38.91 12.23 20.08
N GLU A 744 38.44 13.41 20.52
CA GLU A 744 38.16 13.70 21.93
C GLU A 744 36.87 13.02 22.38
N ASP A 745 35.79 13.17 21.61
CA ASP A 745 34.49 12.59 21.94
C ASP A 745 34.33 11.16 21.43
N TYR A 746 34.90 10.86 20.25
CA TYR A 746 34.79 9.60 19.53
C TYR A 746 36.17 9.04 19.15
N PRO A 747 36.97 8.58 20.12
CA PRO A 747 38.31 8.07 19.84
C PRO A 747 38.32 6.78 18.99
N SER A 748 37.25 5.95 19.04
CA SER A 748 37.33 4.57 18.58
C SER A 748 36.16 4.03 17.75
N LEU A 749 34.91 4.12 18.21
CA LEU A 749 33.80 3.38 17.58
C LEU A 749 32.98 4.22 16.60
N LEU A 750 32.60 5.44 17.00
CA LEU A 750 31.62 6.27 16.28
C LEU A 750 32.27 7.44 15.52
N PHE A 751 33.59 7.42 15.33
CA PHE A 751 34.35 8.51 14.73
C PHE A 751 33.98 8.78 13.26
N VAL A 752 33.67 7.73 12.48
CA VAL A 752 33.19 7.88 11.10
C VAL A 752 31.72 8.28 11.05
N GLN A 753 30.88 7.77 11.95
CA GLN A 753 29.48 8.19 12.05
C GLN A 753 29.38 9.67 12.42
N ASP A 754 30.23 10.16 13.34
CA ASP A 754 30.30 11.59 13.67
C ASP A 754 30.73 12.43 12.45
N LEU A 755 31.76 11.99 11.73
CA LEU A 755 32.19 12.66 10.49
C LEU A 755 31.07 12.68 9.45
N ALA A 756 30.39 11.56 9.22
CA ALA A 756 29.26 11.48 8.30
C ALA A 756 28.15 12.47 8.70
N PHE A 757 27.78 12.54 9.98
CA PHE A 757 26.75 13.46 10.45
C PHE A 757 27.17 14.94 10.33
N ARG A 758 28.45 15.27 10.56
CA ARG A 758 29.00 16.62 10.30
C ARG A 758 28.93 16.98 8.82
N LEU A 759 29.36 16.08 7.95
CA LEU A 759 29.34 16.28 6.50
C LEU A 759 27.90 16.38 5.96
N ASN A 760 26.97 15.60 6.49
CA ASN A 760 25.56 15.70 6.15
C ASN A 760 24.96 17.07 6.52
N ARG A 761 25.33 17.66 7.68
CA ARG A 761 24.95 19.05 8.01
C ARG A 761 25.52 20.09 7.05
N GLN A 762 26.60 19.76 6.34
CA GLN A 762 27.19 20.60 5.29
C GLN A 762 26.58 20.31 3.90
N GLY A 763 25.54 19.48 3.81
CA GLY A 763 24.87 19.13 2.56
C GLY A 763 25.57 18.05 1.74
N LYS A 764 26.55 17.32 2.29
CA LYS A 764 27.18 16.19 1.61
C LYS A 764 26.30 14.93 1.69
N VAL A 765 26.38 14.10 0.65
CA VAL A 765 25.74 12.78 0.58
C VAL A 765 26.78 11.67 0.75
N HIS A 766 26.38 10.52 1.29
CA HIS A 766 27.25 9.36 1.43
C HIS A 766 26.73 8.21 0.59
N ILE A 767 27.63 7.42 0.04
CA ILE A 767 27.30 6.36 -0.91
C ILE A 767 27.78 5.02 -0.38
N TYR A 768 26.91 4.03 -0.40
CA TYR A 768 27.28 2.62 -0.32
C TYR A 768 27.44 2.07 -1.74
N THR A 769 28.51 1.31 -2.00
CA THR A 769 28.69 0.56 -3.25
C THR A 769 28.93 -0.93 -2.98
N PRO A 770 28.15 -1.84 -3.59
CA PRO A 770 28.32 -3.27 -3.42
C PRO A 770 29.45 -3.84 -4.29
N TYR A 771 29.99 -3.04 -5.22
CA TYR A 771 31.04 -3.47 -6.16
C TYR A 771 32.44 -3.49 -5.55
N CYS A 772 32.53 -3.17 -4.26
CA CYS A 772 33.66 -3.48 -3.41
C CYS A 772 33.15 -4.22 -2.17
N SER A 773 33.61 -5.45 -1.95
CA SER A 773 33.32 -6.21 -0.74
C SER A 773 34.59 -6.64 -0.01
N LEU A 774 34.51 -6.74 1.31
CA LEU A 774 35.62 -7.05 2.20
C LEU A 774 35.17 -8.00 3.30
N THR A 775 36.03 -8.91 3.70
CA THR A 775 35.80 -9.78 4.88
C THR A 775 36.72 -9.39 6.02
N LEU A 776 36.14 -9.25 7.22
CA LEU A 776 36.88 -9.06 8.47
C LEU A 776 37.26 -10.41 9.10
N THR A 777 38.45 -10.47 9.71
CA THR A 777 39.05 -11.74 10.22
C THR A 777 38.68 -12.11 11.64
N ALA A 778 38.35 -11.11 12.47
CA ALA A 778 38.20 -11.29 13.90
C ALA A 778 36.94 -10.61 14.42
N GLN A 779 36.34 -11.22 15.44
CA GLN A 779 35.30 -10.58 16.24
C GLN A 779 35.95 -9.47 17.09
N PRO A 780 35.33 -8.29 17.24
CA PRO A 780 35.57 -7.47 18.42
C PRO A 780 35.32 -8.34 19.65
N ASP A 781 36.16 -8.21 20.68
CA ASP A 781 36.05 -8.98 21.92
C ASP A 781 34.59 -8.97 22.45
N SER A 782 34.12 -10.12 22.95
CA SER A 782 32.74 -10.30 23.44
C SER A 782 32.35 -9.32 24.56
N ARG A 783 33.35 -8.70 25.19
CA ARG A 783 33.20 -7.65 26.19
C ARG A 783 33.49 -6.30 25.54
N GLU A 784 32.46 -5.51 25.33
CA GLU A 784 32.61 -4.19 24.72
C GLU A 784 33.36 -3.24 25.68
N PRO A 785 34.37 -2.48 25.19
CA PRO A 785 35.07 -1.48 25.97
C PRO A 785 34.12 -0.44 26.59
N HIS A 786 34.36 -0.05 27.84
CA HIS A 786 33.57 0.99 28.52
C HIS A 786 33.54 2.32 27.74
N ILE A 787 34.61 2.63 27.01
CA ILE A 787 34.68 3.82 26.16
C ILE A 787 33.60 3.82 25.06
N PHE A 788 33.23 2.65 24.50
CA PHE A 788 32.18 2.58 23.48
C PHE A 788 30.79 2.95 24.03
N VAL A 789 30.52 2.59 25.28
CA VAL A 789 29.28 2.97 25.97
C VAL A 789 29.21 4.48 26.14
N GLN A 790 30.33 5.11 26.49
CA GLN A 790 30.43 6.57 26.62
C GLN A 790 30.28 7.27 25.26
N GLU A 791 30.93 6.76 24.21
CA GLU A 791 30.80 7.27 22.84
C GLU A 791 29.34 7.23 22.38
N LYS A 792 28.66 6.08 22.50
CA LYS A 792 27.24 5.96 22.13
C LYS A 792 26.38 6.98 22.86
N ALA A 793 26.54 7.10 24.18
CA ALA A 793 25.76 8.04 24.98
C ALA A 793 26.04 9.51 24.59
N ARG A 794 27.29 9.86 24.24
CA ARG A 794 27.63 11.19 23.72
C ARG A 794 27.02 11.41 22.34
N PHE A 795 27.14 10.44 21.43
CA PHE A 795 26.59 10.47 20.08
C PHE A 795 25.10 10.74 20.09
N GLN A 796 24.36 9.97 20.89
CA GLN A 796 22.91 10.13 21.06
C GLN A 796 22.52 11.53 21.55
N ARG A 797 23.29 12.12 22.47
CA ARG A 797 23.05 13.49 22.95
C ARG A 797 23.42 14.55 21.91
N GLN A 798 24.59 14.44 21.29
CA GLN A 798 25.11 15.42 20.33
C GLN A 798 24.27 15.46 19.04
N TRP A 799 23.85 14.28 18.57
CA TRP A 799 23.15 14.09 17.30
C TRP A 799 21.66 13.82 17.49
N PHE A 800 21.11 14.15 18.66
CA PHE A 800 19.72 13.91 19.02
C PHE A 800 18.76 14.36 17.92
N ASP A 801 18.90 15.57 17.39
CA ASP A 801 17.99 16.12 16.38
C ASP A 801 17.98 15.31 15.08
N LEU A 802 19.16 14.89 14.60
CA LEU A 802 19.27 14.09 13.36
C LEU A 802 18.81 12.65 13.57
N LEU A 803 19.14 12.05 14.72
CA LEU A 803 18.63 10.74 15.10
C LEU A 803 17.11 10.77 15.27
N ASN A 804 16.57 11.87 15.80
CA ASN A 804 15.15 12.03 16.03
C ASN A 804 14.38 12.19 14.71
N GLN A 805 15.00 12.78 13.69
CA GLN A 805 14.48 12.80 12.31
C GLN A 805 14.51 11.43 11.64
N GLY A 806 15.41 10.53 12.05
CA GLY A 806 15.60 9.21 11.47
C GLY A 806 16.55 9.19 10.26
N ASP A 807 16.84 7.99 9.76
CA ASP A 807 17.53 7.81 8.47
C ASP A 807 16.47 7.94 7.34
N PRO A 808 16.58 8.93 6.43
CA PRO A 808 15.61 9.12 5.35
C PRO A 808 15.54 7.93 4.40
N PHE A 809 16.58 7.08 4.36
CA PHE A 809 16.64 5.90 3.50
C PHE A 809 16.20 4.62 4.23
N TYR A 810 15.74 4.72 5.48
CA TYR A 810 15.20 3.62 6.26
C TYR A 810 13.73 3.89 6.63
N ASN A 811 12.81 3.15 6.01
CA ASN A 811 11.38 3.31 6.20
C ASN A 811 10.92 2.56 7.46
N THR A 812 10.59 3.31 8.51
CA THR A 812 10.14 2.76 9.79
C THR A 812 8.77 2.05 9.72
N GLY A 813 8.03 2.18 8.62
CA GLY A 813 6.80 1.42 8.38
C GLY A 813 6.99 -0.09 8.48
N LEU A 814 8.20 -0.58 8.17
CA LEU A 814 8.57 -2.00 8.35
C LEU A 814 8.41 -2.48 9.80
N LEU A 815 8.61 -1.59 10.78
CA LEU A 815 8.44 -1.91 12.20
C LEU A 815 6.96 -2.07 12.55
N THR A 816 6.11 -1.21 12.01
CA THR A 816 4.64 -1.27 12.17
C THR A 816 4.08 -2.55 11.56
N ASP A 817 4.57 -2.96 10.39
CA ASP A 817 4.17 -4.21 9.72
C ASP A 817 4.48 -5.45 10.58
N ARG A 818 5.48 -5.33 11.48
CA ARG A 818 5.90 -6.36 12.45
C ARG A 818 5.33 -6.14 13.85
N ARG A 819 4.41 -5.19 14.02
CA ARG A 819 3.77 -4.83 15.30
C ARG A 819 4.78 -4.40 16.37
N LEU A 820 5.87 -3.77 15.97
CA LEU A 820 6.90 -3.23 16.86
C LEU A 820 6.59 -1.77 17.22
N SER A 821 6.98 -1.37 18.43
CA SER A 821 6.75 -0.02 18.93
C SER A 821 7.71 0.99 18.30
N LEU A 822 7.19 1.90 17.47
CA LEU A 822 7.95 3.03 16.94
C LEU A 822 8.52 3.91 18.06
N THR A 823 7.78 4.09 19.15
CA THR A 823 8.25 4.85 20.32
C THR A 823 9.44 4.16 20.99
N ALA A 824 9.43 2.83 21.11
CA ALA A 824 10.54 2.08 21.68
C ALA A 824 11.78 2.12 20.77
N PHE A 825 11.58 2.01 19.45
CA PHE A 825 12.65 2.19 18.48
C PHE A 825 13.26 3.60 18.57
N GLN A 826 12.40 4.63 18.62
CA GLN A 826 12.84 6.02 18.73
C GLN A 826 13.64 6.26 20.03
N ALA A 827 13.16 5.73 21.15
CA ALA A 827 13.84 5.81 22.44
C ALA A 827 15.22 5.11 22.40
N TRP A 828 15.28 3.91 21.82
CA TRP A 828 16.54 3.17 21.63
C TRP A 828 17.52 3.92 20.72
N LEU A 829 17.03 4.46 19.60
CA LEU A 829 17.84 5.16 18.60
C LEU A 829 18.43 6.46 19.17
N THR A 830 17.60 7.26 19.84
CA THR A 830 17.98 8.59 20.37
C THR A 830 18.56 8.56 21.78
N GLY A 831 18.48 7.44 22.49
CA GLY A 831 18.88 7.35 23.90
C GLY A 831 17.92 8.06 24.86
N SER A 832 16.72 8.44 24.39
CA SER A 832 15.66 8.98 25.25
C SER A 832 15.16 7.89 26.19
N SER A 833 14.94 8.21 27.46
CA SER A 833 14.14 7.36 28.32
C SER A 833 12.72 7.30 27.75
N SER A 834 12.23 6.11 27.37
CA SER A 834 10.82 5.93 26.98
C SER A 834 9.91 6.66 27.97
N PRO A 835 8.87 7.39 27.53
CA PRO A 835 7.81 7.76 28.44
C PRO A 835 7.27 6.44 28.98
N HIS A 836 7.48 6.19 30.28
CA HIS A 836 6.90 5.04 30.95
C HIS A 836 5.39 5.06 30.65
N ILE A 837 4.93 4.02 29.95
CA ILE A 837 3.52 3.66 29.92
C ILE A 837 3.18 3.31 31.36
N SER A 838 2.69 4.30 32.11
CA SER A 838 1.92 4.03 33.32
C SER A 838 0.64 3.34 32.85
N THR A 839 0.58 2.05 33.17
CA THR A 839 -0.60 1.17 33.10
C THR A 839 -1.89 1.86 33.47
#